data_AF-A0A9D6FGU3-F1
#
_entry.id   AF-A0A9D6FGU3-F1
#
_cell.length_a   1.000
_cell.length_b   1.000
_cell.length_c   1.000
_cell.angle_alpha   90.00
_cell.angle_beta   90.00
_cell.angle_gamma   90.00
#
_symmetry.space_group_name_H-M   'P 1'
#
loop_
_entity.id
_entity.type
_entity.pdbx_description
1 polymer ?
#
loop_
_entity_poly.entity_id
_entity_poly.type
_entity_poly.pdbx_seq_one_letter_code
_entity_poly.pdbx_strand_id
1 'polypeptide(L)'
;MIYEFCGIRFDPSRNILERDKTEIVLTPKACDLLKLLLDNPDQVLSRDEIYNRLWADTSVSDSALWFQVSRLRDALGPMASLLKTISRRGYVWCTPVGSDTEPTAVAALRSERPSADFPSLIGRRSEVEELLKRLRMAGAGECHLVAISGESGVGKTRVVEELEKQAAARRIPVYHGRFVEGSVGPPYHGLVEAIIESLRLAKYPAGAEATPLTALADPLIQCFPTFSEVGVLRAAAGREATRDSGLGSRTEVFDLLARAFIAVGGGRPQILVFEDIQESEASLDALQYVVRRLAPTPTLVVATIRTDRVAPNHPVYRFLEDFRNDRHFAHIELAPFSRGEHAEFVALLAQGRECGEDLTGRLYEITLGNPLWSREMYMALAERSSAALDSSGGSALLGPSDVAEADLLPATIEQAIERRLQKLSEELRNLLSIASVVGRSFRQQDLRRLLGRGADLEASLTGLIQQGFLREDAGHGERVYSLISPLLASAVYASIPRQRRRELHRRYLRRLEQFPQEQLDSRLTQLLHHSVRSDMPDKIVMYGERLSRASLLRWDADSAIHAARAVLSCVDEVPVRRIERTAEAHLVLGHAHRMRWEWDASLAELRAAIAHFQSCGNENAACSATALACTVAWEGRRLTETEYWLDRGLRRCRASTCTEPLSILLTQGALLANLSGDSAKADAYWKELESIPHPSVPNAPDPSTQSLASPFRMPGARRRLSVPMVSTVSELDPSLLFTVAHGKVLPLVFETLTRPGEETRITPWLAAEFRAEEGGRSFYFRLRENVRFHDGRVVTAQDVRFSFERLLRNGESHSRWLLEPIRGATALMAGARNDLEGFRILSTTEFRVELERPLAFFSAHTAHAATAIVPEGSEFIGRTWRDGVVGTGPYRVARFEPAHSMVLEANPAYWRPGLPRNAGLTFEFDIDSSDALDGFANGRYHVLTDLSPTDLRRLRSKPGLAGRFYAQPGLQTAYMTFNAHRGAFADIGLRRAAVAAVSGGAPVDELLQGLAFPARQLLPPGLLGHDPNAPAWGSTEIMRASGVDIVGIVNPMFEGPYAEFARRLLDRLKVAGFRPRLLECSKAAYYEALDKALVDFVLTWWAADYPDSDNFAYGLLHSTKGIVGRFCGADALDALIMDGRTGESLEKRYEAYRSIEELIRRESLLVPLFYGQRFCFAQTAWEGTRVTYFAPFIAFEEMHASDPPENGSEEQ
;
A
#
# COMPACT_ATOMS: atom_id res chain seq x y z
N MET A 1 37.42 57.15 -22.30
CA MET A 1 37.31 57.15 -20.82
C MET A 1 36.99 55.73 -20.44
N ILE A 2 37.85 55.07 -19.66
CA ILE A 2 37.63 53.70 -19.18
C ILE A 2 36.98 53.83 -17.80
N TYR A 3 35.89 53.10 -17.56
CA TYR A 3 35.14 53.13 -16.31
C TYR A 3 35.56 51.93 -15.46
N GLU A 4 35.96 52.15 -14.20
CA GLU A 4 36.33 51.08 -13.27
C GLU A 4 35.47 51.17 -12.01
N PHE A 5 34.67 50.13 -11.76
CA PHE A 5 33.79 50.06 -10.59
C PHE A 5 33.64 48.62 -10.12
N CYS A 6 33.74 48.41 -8.80
CA CYS A 6 33.51 47.12 -8.15
C CYS A 6 34.24 45.93 -8.81
N GLY A 7 35.50 46.12 -9.23
CA GLY A 7 36.30 45.07 -9.89
C GLY A 7 35.96 44.82 -11.36
N ILE A 8 35.09 45.64 -11.98
CA ILE A 8 34.75 45.59 -13.40
C ILE A 8 35.40 46.77 -14.13
N ARG A 9 36.05 46.49 -15.26
CA ARG A 9 36.66 47.50 -16.14
C ARG A 9 35.89 47.56 -17.46
N PHE A 10 35.28 48.69 -17.76
CA PHE A 10 34.50 48.90 -18.98
C PHE A 10 35.20 49.91 -19.90
N ASP A 11 35.55 49.46 -21.11
CA ASP A 11 36.11 50.30 -22.17
C ASP A 11 35.07 50.51 -23.29
N PRO A 12 34.41 51.69 -23.33
CA PRO A 12 33.40 51.98 -24.34
C PRO A 12 33.98 52.15 -25.74
N SER A 13 35.28 52.44 -25.88
CA SER A 13 35.90 52.62 -27.20
C SER A 13 36.10 51.29 -27.93
N ARG A 14 36.16 50.19 -27.17
CA ARG A 14 36.29 48.82 -27.67
C ARG A 14 35.02 47.99 -27.52
N ASN A 15 33.97 48.53 -26.89
CA ASN A 15 32.76 47.81 -26.49
C ASN A 15 33.03 46.59 -25.58
N ILE A 16 34.06 46.65 -24.73
CA ILE A 16 34.48 45.52 -23.89
C ILE A 16 34.22 45.85 -22.42
N LEU A 17 33.58 44.92 -21.72
CA LEU A 17 33.43 44.90 -20.28
C LEU A 17 34.23 43.73 -19.72
N GLU A 18 35.24 44.00 -18.92
CA GLU A 18 36.11 43.00 -18.30
C GLU A 18 35.67 42.76 -16.86
N ARG A 19 35.37 41.51 -16.53
CA ARG A 19 35.02 41.03 -15.18
C ARG A 19 35.85 39.79 -14.87
N ASP A 20 36.51 39.74 -13.72
CA ASP A 20 37.34 38.60 -13.29
C ASP A 20 38.40 38.20 -14.34
N LYS A 21 39.04 39.19 -14.99
CA LYS A 21 40.00 39.00 -16.10
C LYS A 21 39.43 38.34 -17.37
N THR A 22 38.11 38.31 -17.52
CA THR A 22 37.42 37.79 -18.70
C THR A 22 36.81 38.95 -19.49
N GLU A 23 37.22 39.12 -20.74
CA GLU A 23 36.68 40.16 -21.63
C GLU A 23 35.31 39.75 -22.20
N ILE A 24 34.27 40.51 -21.88
CA ILE A 24 32.90 40.33 -22.39
C ILE A 24 32.63 41.43 -23.42
N VAL A 25 32.46 41.06 -24.68
CA VAL A 25 32.14 42.00 -25.76
C VAL A 25 30.65 42.35 -25.71
N LEU A 26 30.34 43.63 -25.50
CA LEU A 26 28.99 44.17 -25.53
C LEU A 26 28.59 44.56 -26.96
N THR A 27 27.29 44.50 -27.25
CA THR A 27 26.77 45.11 -28.49
C THR A 27 26.93 46.63 -28.41
N PRO A 28 27.07 47.34 -29.55
CA PRO A 28 27.24 48.80 -29.56
C PRO A 28 26.13 49.52 -28.77
N LYS A 29 24.88 49.06 -28.89
CA LYS A 29 23.74 49.66 -28.15
C LYS A 29 23.69 49.31 -26.67
N ALA A 30 24.16 48.14 -26.25
CA ALA A 30 24.30 47.84 -24.83
C ALA A 30 25.46 48.63 -24.21
N CYS A 31 26.55 48.81 -24.96
CA CYS A 31 27.68 49.66 -24.59
C CYS A 31 27.25 51.13 -24.42
N ASP A 32 26.53 51.69 -25.40
CA ASP A 32 25.99 53.05 -25.33
C ASP A 32 25.02 53.21 -24.15
N LEU A 33 24.18 52.21 -23.87
CA LEU A 33 23.24 52.23 -22.75
C LEU A 33 23.96 52.19 -21.40
N LEU A 34 24.97 51.34 -21.26
CA LEU A 34 25.77 51.26 -20.05
C LEU A 34 26.55 52.55 -19.81
N LYS A 35 27.14 53.13 -20.87
CA LYS A 35 27.81 54.42 -20.79
C LYS A 35 26.85 55.53 -20.37
N LEU A 36 25.65 55.59 -20.96
CA LEU A 36 24.62 56.57 -20.61
C LEU A 36 24.22 56.48 -19.12
N LEU A 37 24.12 55.26 -18.59
CA LEU A 37 23.79 55.02 -17.17
C LEU A 37 24.96 55.36 -16.23
N LEU A 38 26.20 55.07 -16.63
CA LEU A 38 27.40 55.39 -15.85
C LEU A 38 27.73 56.88 -15.84
N ASP A 39 27.38 57.62 -16.91
CA ASP A 39 27.53 59.08 -16.98
C ASP A 39 26.47 59.82 -16.15
N ASN A 40 25.42 59.13 -15.68
CA ASN A 40 24.33 59.69 -14.86
C ASN A 40 24.06 58.80 -13.62
N PRO A 41 25.04 58.60 -12.72
CA PRO A 41 24.86 57.76 -11.54
C PRO A 41 23.83 58.38 -10.59
N ASP A 42 23.06 57.52 -9.93
CA ASP A 42 21.96 57.86 -9.01
C ASP A 42 20.81 58.70 -9.61
N GLN A 43 20.84 58.98 -10.91
CA GLN A 43 19.74 59.61 -11.64
C GLN A 43 18.85 58.57 -12.33
N VAL A 44 17.53 58.67 -12.11
CA VAL A 44 16.55 57.83 -12.81
C VAL A 44 16.37 58.36 -14.23
N LEU A 45 16.89 57.64 -15.22
CA LEU A 45 16.67 57.93 -16.63
C LEU A 45 15.38 57.26 -17.09
N SER A 46 14.44 58.06 -17.60
CA SER A 46 13.15 57.56 -18.08
C SER A 46 13.30 56.75 -19.37
N ARG A 47 12.31 55.90 -19.68
CA ARG A 47 12.34 55.08 -20.90
C ARG A 47 12.43 55.97 -22.14
N ASP A 48 11.65 57.04 -22.21
CA ASP A 48 11.61 57.94 -23.36
C ASP A 48 12.93 58.70 -23.54
N GLU A 49 13.59 59.11 -22.45
CA GLU A 49 14.92 59.73 -22.51
C GLU A 49 15.99 58.76 -23.02
N ILE A 50 15.93 57.50 -22.57
CA ILE A 50 16.83 56.45 -23.04
C ILE A 50 16.56 56.15 -24.52
N TYR A 51 15.29 56.06 -24.93
CA TYR A 51 14.91 55.84 -26.32
C TYR A 51 15.40 56.96 -27.24
N ASN A 52 15.17 58.22 -26.85
CA ASN A 52 15.57 59.39 -27.64
C ASN A 52 17.10 59.55 -27.73
N ARG A 53 17.88 59.12 -26.73
CA ARG A 53 19.35 59.22 -26.76
C ARG A 53 20.02 58.06 -27.49
N LEU A 54 19.49 56.85 -27.37
CA LEU A 54 20.07 55.65 -28.00
C LEU A 54 19.59 55.43 -29.44
N TRP A 55 18.37 55.84 -29.77
CA TRP A 55 17.72 55.60 -31.06
C TRP A 55 17.07 56.87 -31.62
N ALA A 56 17.75 58.03 -31.48
CA ALA A 56 17.28 59.34 -31.95
C ALA A 56 16.74 59.33 -33.40
N ASP A 57 17.38 58.58 -34.29
CA ASP A 57 17.09 58.53 -35.73
C ASP A 57 16.55 57.17 -36.20
N THR A 58 15.99 56.32 -35.32
CA THR A 58 15.56 54.95 -35.69
C THR A 58 14.34 54.47 -34.90
N SER A 59 13.27 54.03 -35.59
CA SER A 59 12.09 53.44 -34.94
C SER A 59 12.36 52.00 -34.48
N VAL A 60 12.23 51.72 -33.18
CA VAL A 60 12.43 50.40 -32.55
C VAL A 60 11.22 50.01 -31.71
N SER A 61 10.99 48.70 -31.53
CA SER A 61 9.88 48.17 -30.74
C SER A 61 10.03 48.45 -29.23
N ASP A 62 8.92 48.48 -28.50
CA ASP A 62 8.87 48.67 -27.04
C ASP A 62 9.66 47.59 -26.25
N SER A 63 9.95 46.46 -26.88
CA SER A 63 10.76 45.37 -26.31
C SER A 63 12.27 45.57 -26.45
N ALA A 64 12.74 46.49 -27.30
CA ALA A 64 14.15 46.67 -27.61
C ALA A 64 14.98 47.12 -26.40
N LEU A 65 14.46 48.04 -25.58
CA LEU A 65 15.13 48.49 -24.36
C LEU A 65 15.18 47.40 -23.30
N TRP A 66 14.11 46.62 -23.14
CA TRP A 66 14.08 45.49 -22.22
C TRP A 66 15.17 44.46 -22.57
N PHE A 67 15.37 44.20 -23.87
CA PHE A 67 16.40 43.27 -24.34
C PHE A 67 17.82 43.75 -24.05
N GLN A 68 18.14 45.04 -24.28
CA GLN A 68 19.46 45.59 -23.94
C GLN A 68 19.71 45.59 -22.43
N VAL A 69 18.70 45.89 -21.61
CA VAL A 69 18.82 45.83 -20.14
C VAL A 69 19.02 44.40 -19.65
N SER A 70 18.33 43.42 -20.22
CA SER A 70 18.53 42.01 -19.88
C SER A 70 19.96 41.59 -20.18
N ARG A 71 20.48 41.90 -21.37
CA ARG A 71 21.87 41.56 -21.74
C ARG A 71 22.90 42.25 -20.86
N LEU A 72 22.66 43.51 -20.46
CA LEU A 72 23.53 44.19 -19.51
C LEU A 72 23.52 43.52 -18.13
N ARG A 73 22.36 43.06 -17.65
CA ARG A 73 22.27 42.31 -16.38
C ARG A 73 23.00 40.99 -16.45
N ASP A 74 22.89 40.27 -17.56
CA ASP A 74 23.61 39.02 -17.76
C ASP A 74 25.13 39.25 -17.81
N ALA A 75 25.57 40.30 -18.52
CA ALA A 75 26.99 40.68 -18.59
C ALA A 75 27.55 41.12 -17.21
N LEU A 76 26.75 41.84 -16.41
CA LEU A 76 27.12 42.27 -15.06
C LEU A 76 27.04 41.14 -14.01
N GLY A 77 26.22 40.10 -14.25
CA GLY A 77 26.08 38.92 -13.40
C GLY A 77 25.64 39.28 -11.96
N PRO A 78 26.41 38.92 -10.91
CA PRO A 78 26.07 39.26 -9.52
C PRO A 78 25.88 40.77 -9.28
N MET A 79 26.55 41.59 -10.09
CA MET A 79 26.48 43.04 -10.03
C MET A 79 25.27 43.64 -10.79
N ALA A 80 24.38 42.81 -11.35
CA ALA A 80 23.14 43.26 -11.98
C ALA A 80 22.24 44.08 -11.04
N SER A 81 22.42 43.93 -9.72
CA SER A 81 21.76 44.70 -8.67
C SER A 81 22.11 46.20 -8.70
N LEU A 82 23.22 46.59 -9.33
CA LEU A 82 23.62 47.98 -9.55
C LEU A 82 22.71 48.70 -10.56
N LEU A 83 22.07 47.95 -11.47
CA LEU A 83 21.10 48.46 -12.46
C LEU A 83 19.67 48.19 -11.99
N LYS A 84 19.08 49.14 -11.26
CA LYS A 84 17.71 49.03 -10.75
C LYS A 84 16.68 49.52 -11.74
N THR A 85 15.58 48.76 -11.87
CA THR A 85 14.38 49.22 -12.57
C THR A 85 13.44 49.85 -11.56
N ILE A 86 13.10 51.12 -11.76
CA ILE A 86 12.04 51.78 -10.99
C ILE A 86 10.75 51.67 -11.77
N SER A 87 9.80 50.93 -11.20
CA SER A 87 8.52 50.61 -11.86
C SER A 87 7.82 51.89 -12.35
N ARG A 88 7.47 51.91 -13.64
CA ARG A 88 6.85 53.04 -14.37
C ARG A 88 7.67 54.33 -14.47
N ARG A 89 8.92 54.39 -13.99
CA ARG A 89 9.74 55.60 -14.02
C ARG A 89 11.02 55.50 -14.85
N GLY A 90 11.69 54.35 -14.89
CA GLY A 90 12.93 54.21 -15.67
C GLY A 90 13.98 53.30 -15.05
N TYR A 91 15.25 53.55 -15.39
CA TYR A 91 16.41 52.78 -14.93
C TYR A 91 17.42 53.72 -14.25
N VAL A 92 18.11 53.23 -13.22
CA VAL A 92 19.12 53.99 -12.46
C VAL A 92 20.34 53.11 -12.15
N TRP A 93 21.51 53.71 -12.19
CA TRP A 93 22.77 53.11 -11.76
C TRP A 93 23.10 53.53 -10.33
N CYS A 94 23.37 52.58 -9.43
CA CYS A 94 23.32 52.81 -7.97
C CYS A 94 24.68 52.94 -7.26
N THR A 95 25.81 53.10 -7.97
CA THR A 95 27.13 53.27 -7.35
C THR A 95 28.00 54.33 -8.02
N PRO A 96 28.77 55.12 -7.26
CA PRO A 96 29.80 56.01 -7.81
C PRO A 96 31.00 55.18 -8.28
N VAL A 97 31.51 55.52 -9.47
CA VAL A 97 32.65 54.85 -10.11
C VAL A 97 33.96 55.36 -9.48
N GLY A 98 34.59 54.56 -8.63
CA GLY A 98 35.97 54.80 -8.17
C GLY A 98 36.31 54.30 -6.76
N SER A 99 37.41 53.54 -6.68
CA SER A 99 38.19 53.06 -5.50
C SER A 99 37.82 51.70 -4.88
N ASP A 100 38.82 50.82 -4.92
CA ASP A 100 38.89 49.43 -4.47
C ASP A 100 38.79 49.26 -2.94
N THR A 101 38.19 48.15 -2.48
CA THR A 101 38.79 47.29 -1.44
C THR A 101 38.04 45.95 -1.32
N GLU A 102 38.82 44.88 -1.38
CA GLU A 102 38.44 43.46 -1.36
C GLU A 102 38.29 42.88 0.08
N PRO A 103 37.84 41.61 0.24
CA PRO A 103 37.06 41.12 1.38
C PRO A 103 37.84 40.19 2.35
N THR A 104 37.44 40.11 3.63
CA THR A 104 36.91 38.88 4.28
C THR A 104 36.63 39.04 5.79
N ALA A 105 35.46 38.50 6.18
CA ALA A 105 35.06 37.88 7.45
C ALA A 105 35.54 38.44 8.81
N VAL A 106 34.59 38.80 9.70
CA VAL A 106 34.42 38.17 11.04
C VAL A 106 32.96 38.35 11.51
N ALA A 107 32.49 37.27 12.11
CA ALA A 107 31.30 37.03 12.92
C ALA A 107 30.69 38.19 13.76
N ALA A 108 29.37 38.04 13.89
CA ALA A 108 28.58 38.20 15.11
C ALA A 108 28.11 39.59 15.58
N LEU A 109 26.80 39.60 15.81
CA LEU A 109 26.10 40.24 16.92
C LEU A 109 25.86 41.76 16.86
N ARG A 110 24.57 42.10 16.65
CA ARG A 110 23.66 42.90 17.52
C ARG A 110 22.82 43.85 16.66
N SER A 111 21.51 43.61 16.54
CA SER A 111 20.43 43.95 17.47
C SER A 111 19.68 45.20 16.99
N GLU A 112 18.41 45.01 16.61
CA GLU A 112 17.23 45.77 17.10
C GLU A 112 16.75 46.80 16.05
N ARG A 113 15.45 47.06 15.78
CA ARG A 113 14.19 46.85 16.53
C ARG A 113 12.94 47.09 15.62
N PRO A 114 11.68 47.15 16.12
CA PRO A 114 10.54 46.37 15.62
C PRO A 114 9.41 47.22 14.99
N SER A 115 8.29 46.58 14.60
CA SER A 115 6.99 47.28 14.45
C SER A 115 5.82 46.42 14.98
N ALA A 116 5.21 46.92 16.07
CA ALA A 116 3.87 46.75 16.71
C ALA A 116 2.81 45.83 16.04
N ASP A 117 1.88 45.12 16.72
CA ASP A 117 1.43 45.05 18.13
C ASP A 117 0.66 43.72 18.36
N PHE A 118 0.89 43.05 19.50
CA PHE A 118 0.01 42.17 20.32
C PHE A 118 0.90 41.41 21.33
N PRO A 119 0.40 41.06 22.54
CA PRO A 119 1.23 41.00 23.75
C PRO A 119 2.23 39.86 23.77
N SER A 120 3.34 40.13 24.47
CA SER A 120 4.46 39.22 24.71
C SER A 120 3.97 37.81 25.01
N LEU A 121 4.52 36.81 24.30
CA LEU A 121 4.30 35.41 24.59
C LEU A 121 4.77 35.10 26.03
N ILE A 122 3.83 34.91 26.95
CA ILE A 122 4.11 34.61 28.37
C ILE A 122 4.41 33.12 28.51
N GLY A 123 5.51 32.77 29.20
CA GLY A 123 5.90 31.40 29.57
C GLY A 123 6.33 30.44 28.46
N ARG A 124 6.07 30.71 27.17
CA ARG A 124 6.25 29.74 26.05
C ARG A 124 7.50 29.94 25.19
N ARG A 125 8.56 30.57 25.71
CA ARG A 125 9.75 30.90 24.91
C ARG A 125 10.51 29.64 24.46
N SER A 126 10.73 28.69 25.36
CA SER A 126 11.44 27.43 25.09
C SER A 126 10.78 26.62 23.98
N GLU A 127 9.45 26.53 24.02
CA GLU A 127 8.65 25.73 23.09
C GLU A 127 8.66 26.34 21.68
N VAL A 128 8.56 27.67 21.57
CA VAL A 128 8.69 28.38 20.30
C VAL A 128 10.12 28.29 19.74
N GLU A 129 11.14 28.37 20.58
CA GLU A 129 12.54 28.21 20.13
C GLU A 129 12.81 26.83 19.53
N GLU A 130 12.26 25.77 20.12
CA GLU A 130 12.38 24.40 19.57
C GLU A 130 11.62 24.28 18.22
N LEU A 131 10.42 24.85 18.09
CA LEU A 131 9.71 24.87 16.80
C LEU A 131 10.50 25.60 15.71
N LEU A 132 11.08 26.76 16.03
CA LEU A 132 11.89 27.53 15.08
C LEU A 132 13.21 26.84 14.73
N LYS A 133 13.78 26.07 15.66
CA LYS A 133 14.92 25.19 15.38
C LYS A 133 14.52 24.09 14.38
N ARG A 134 13.40 23.41 14.58
CA ARG A 134 12.90 22.37 13.66
C ARG A 134 12.54 22.93 12.28
N LEU A 135 11.98 24.15 12.21
CA LEU A 135 11.76 24.85 10.95
C LEU A 135 13.07 25.12 10.18
N ARG A 136 14.14 25.50 10.87
CA ARG A 136 15.47 25.71 10.25
C ARG A 136 16.05 24.41 9.72
N MET A 137 15.92 23.32 10.48
CA MET A 137 16.37 21.99 10.04
C MET A 137 15.56 21.50 8.84
N ALA A 138 14.24 21.74 8.83
CA ALA A 138 13.41 21.40 7.68
C ALA A 138 13.79 22.17 6.41
N GLY A 139 14.23 23.42 6.56
CA GLY A 139 14.77 24.22 5.46
C GLY A 139 16.05 23.65 4.82
N ALA A 140 16.73 22.69 5.46
CA ALA A 140 17.89 22.00 4.90
C ALA A 140 17.53 20.83 3.96
N GLY A 141 16.24 20.56 3.76
CA GLY A 141 15.76 19.55 2.79
C GLY A 141 15.18 18.28 3.40
N GLU A 142 15.13 18.16 4.73
CA GLU A 142 14.58 16.99 5.44
C GLU A 142 13.22 17.32 6.08
N CYS A 143 12.28 16.37 6.11
CA CYS A 143 10.99 16.61 6.77
C CYS A 143 11.09 16.39 8.27
N HIS A 144 10.56 17.33 9.06
CA HIS A 144 10.51 17.26 10.52
C HIS A 144 9.07 17.18 11.03
N LEU A 145 8.82 16.32 12.01
CA LEU A 145 7.52 16.21 12.70
C LEU A 145 7.63 16.77 14.12
N VAL A 146 6.74 17.69 14.48
CA VAL A 146 6.61 18.21 15.85
C VAL A 146 5.21 17.95 16.37
N ALA A 147 5.10 17.17 17.44
CA ALA A 147 3.84 16.97 18.15
C ALA A 147 3.76 17.93 19.35
N ILE A 148 2.71 18.74 19.42
CA ILE A 148 2.43 19.67 20.52
C ILE A 148 1.24 19.12 21.33
N SER A 149 1.51 18.63 22.53
CA SER A 149 0.50 18.07 23.43
C SER A 149 0.19 19.01 24.59
N GLY A 150 -0.98 18.85 25.18
CA GLY A 150 -1.38 19.53 26.42
C GLY A 150 -2.90 19.61 26.56
N GLU A 151 -3.38 20.12 27.69
CA GLU A 151 -4.82 20.21 27.95
C GLU A 151 -5.53 21.24 27.03
N SER A 152 -6.84 21.09 26.86
CA SER A 152 -7.69 22.06 26.19
C SER A 152 -7.53 23.46 26.80
N GLY A 153 -7.25 24.48 25.97
CA GLY A 153 -7.10 25.88 26.43
C GLY A 153 -5.69 26.28 26.91
N VAL A 154 -4.73 25.34 26.99
CA VAL A 154 -3.37 25.58 27.51
C VAL A 154 -2.47 26.50 26.66
N GLY A 155 -2.90 26.83 25.42
CA GLY A 155 -2.18 27.73 24.52
C GLY A 155 -1.52 27.09 23.29
N LYS A 156 -1.86 25.84 22.94
CA LYS A 156 -1.34 25.14 21.74
C LYS A 156 -1.49 25.97 20.46
N THR A 157 -2.69 26.47 20.17
CA THR A 157 -2.97 27.32 19.01
C THR A 157 -2.14 28.59 19.03
N ARG A 158 -1.91 29.20 20.19
CA ARG A 158 -1.09 30.42 20.32
C ARG A 158 0.38 30.18 19.96
N VAL A 159 0.92 29.00 20.29
CA VAL A 159 2.28 28.60 19.92
C VAL A 159 2.40 28.40 18.41
N VAL A 160 1.39 27.79 17.78
CA VAL A 160 1.32 27.63 16.32
C VAL A 160 1.18 28.98 15.60
N GLU A 161 0.33 29.89 16.09
CA GLU A 161 0.20 31.26 15.57
C GLU A 161 1.54 32.02 15.58
N GLU A 162 2.37 31.81 16.60
CA GLU A 162 3.69 32.46 16.66
C GLU A 162 4.66 31.87 15.62
N LEU A 163 4.61 30.56 15.37
CA LEU A 163 5.34 29.93 14.27
C LEU A 163 4.89 30.47 12.90
N GLU A 164 3.59 30.65 12.69
CA GLU A 164 3.03 31.19 11.45
C GLU A 164 3.53 32.62 11.16
N LYS A 165 3.57 33.50 12.17
CA LYS A 165 4.13 34.85 12.00
C LYS A 165 5.57 34.81 11.52
N GLN A 166 6.38 33.92 12.10
CA GLN A 166 7.79 33.73 11.73
C GLN A 166 7.94 33.11 10.33
N ALA A 167 7.05 32.19 9.96
CA ALA A 167 6.98 31.61 8.62
C ALA A 167 6.59 32.66 7.56
N ALA A 168 5.62 33.52 7.87
CA ALA A 168 5.18 34.63 7.03
C ALA A 168 6.32 35.63 6.76
N ALA A 169 7.10 35.98 7.79
CA ALA A 169 8.30 36.82 7.64
C ALA A 169 9.34 36.20 6.68
N ARG A 170 9.37 34.87 6.55
CA ARG A 170 10.28 34.12 5.66
C ARG A 170 9.63 33.68 4.34
N ARG A 171 8.36 34.05 4.08
CA ARG A 171 7.56 33.66 2.90
C ARG A 171 7.43 32.13 2.73
N ILE A 172 7.40 31.39 3.83
CA ILE A 172 7.14 29.94 3.83
C ILE A 172 5.62 29.73 3.92
N PRO A 173 4.98 29.02 2.98
CA PRO A 173 3.55 28.74 3.04
C PRO A 173 3.21 27.79 4.20
N VAL A 174 2.08 28.06 4.83
CA VAL A 174 1.50 27.23 5.90
C VAL A 174 0.14 26.71 5.42
N TYR A 175 -0.09 25.41 5.56
CA TYR A 175 -1.34 24.75 5.19
C TYR A 175 -1.90 23.99 6.41
N HIS A 176 -3.17 24.20 6.71
CA HIS A 176 -3.90 23.67 7.84
C HIS A 176 -4.81 22.51 7.45
N GLY A 177 -4.76 21.46 8.26
CA GLY A 177 -5.69 20.35 8.25
C GLY A 177 -6.34 20.21 9.61
N ARG A 178 -7.65 20.41 9.72
CA ARG A 178 -8.37 20.30 10.99
C ARG A 178 -9.06 18.96 11.07
N PHE A 179 -8.80 18.22 12.15
CA PHE A 179 -9.54 17.01 12.43
C PHE A 179 -10.82 17.36 13.20
N VAL A 180 -11.96 16.87 12.70
CA VAL A 180 -13.28 17.16 13.28
C VAL A 180 -13.65 16.07 14.27
N GLU A 181 -14.10 16.49 15.46
CA GLU A 181 -14.51 15.60 16.55
C GLU A 181 -15.79 14.82 16.24
N GLY A 182 -15.73 13.50 16.47
CA GLY A 182 -16.84 12.57 16.31
C GLY A 182 -17.05 12.04 14.89
N SER A 183 -17.94 11.04 14.75
CA SER A 183 -18.27 10.29 13.53
C SER A 183 -18.95 11.10 12.40
N VAL A 184 -18.71 12.42 12.32
CA VAL A 184 -19.31 13.36 11.36
C VAL A 184 -18.33 13.79 10.28
N GLY A 185 -17.02 13.73 10.55
CA GLY A 185 -15.97 14.03 9.56
C GLY A 185 -15.70 12.84 8.62
N PRO A 186 -15.43 13.08 7.32
CA PRO A 186 -14.97 12.01 6.43
C PRO A 186 -13.58 11.49 6.85
N PRO A 187 -13.22 10.24 6.56
CA PRO A 187 -11.88 9.73 6.85
C PRO A 187 -10.82 10.57 6.12
N TYR A 188 -9.64 10.73 6.73
CA TYR A 188 -8.54 11.53 6.20
C TYR A 188 -8.84 13.03 6.03
N HIS A 189 -9.92 13.54 6.64
CA HIS A 189 -10.38 14.90 6.42
C HIS A 189 -9.31 15.97 6.62
N GLY A 190 -8.54 15.91 7.72
CA GLY A 190 -7.48 16.90 7.97
C GLY A 190 -6.41 16.90 6.88
N LEU A 191 -6.05 15.73 6.33
CA LEU A 191 -5.10 15.62 5.22
C LEU A 191 -5.69 16.20 3.93
N VAL A 192 -6.94 15.86 3.63
CA VAL A 192 -7.66 16.38 2.45
C VAL A 192 -7.83 17.90 2.53
N GLU A 193 -8.16 18.44 3.70
CA GLU A 193 -8.37 19.87 3.92
C GLU A 193 -7.09 20.66 3.67
N ALA A 194 -5.94 20.21 4.17
CA ALA A 194 -4.66 20.87 3.94
C ALA A 194 -4.28 20.91 2.45
N ILE A 195 -4.61 19.86 1.69
CA ILE A 195 -4.41 19.84 0.22
C ILE A 195 -5.36 20.86 -0.45
N ILE A 196 -6.64 20.89 -0.05
CA ILE A 196 -7.60 21.86 -0.60
C ILE A 196 -7.16 23.30 -0.28
N GLU A 197 -6.66 23.57 0.92
CA GLU A 197 -6.19 24.91 1.29
C GLU A 197 -4.98 25.33 0.45
N SER A 198 -4.04 24.42 0.20
CA SER A 198 -2.89 24.72 -0.65
C SER A 198 -3.27 25.15 -2.07
N LEU A 199 -4.29 24.51 -2.65
CA LEU A 199 -4.83 24.82 -3.97
C LEU A 199 -5.52 26.19 -4.00
N ARG A 200 -6.05 26.66 -2.88
CA ARG A 200 -6.69 27.99 -2.76
C ARG A 200 -5.67 29.11 -2.63
N LEU A 201 -4.59 28.89 -1.88
CA LEU A 201 -3.53 29.88 -1.65
C LEU A 201 -2.61 30.06 -2.86
N ALA A 202 -2.41 29.01 -3.64
CA ALA A 202 -1.76 29.10 -4.93
C ALA A 202 -2.65 29.90 -5.90
N LYS A 203 -2.33 31.19 -6.12
CA LYS A 203 -2.99 32.04 -7.12
C LYS A 203 -2.72 31.50 -8.53
N TYR A 204 -3.47 30.50 -8.97
CA TYR A 204 -3.41 29.96 -10.33
C TYR A 204 -4.07 30.96 -11.30
N PRO A 205 -3.34 31.54 -12.27
CA PRO A 205 -3.98 32.29 -13.33
C PRO A 205 -4.86 31.34 -14.16
N ALA A 206 -6.05 31.81 -14.52
CA ALA A 206 -6.98 31.05 -15.37
C ALA A 206 -6.27 30.69 -16.69
N GLY A 207 -6.03 29.40 -16.92
CA GLY A 207 -5.36 28.87 -18.11
C GLY A 207 -3.89 28.48 -17.94
N ALA A 208 -3.36 28.36 -16.71
CA ALA A 208 -2.00 27.83 -16.47
C ALA A 208 -1.88 26.34 -16.83
N GLU A 209 -0.72 25.96 -17.37
CA GLU A 209 -0.31 24.59 -17.71
C GLU A 209 -0.42 23.61 -16.52
N ALA A 210 -0.56 22.32 -16.85
CA ALA A 210 -0.70 21.21 -15.91
C ALA A 210 0.39 21.25 -14.81
N THR A 211 -0.01 21.44 -13.56
CA THR A 211 0.88 21.23 -12.41
C THR A 211 0.93 19.76 -11.99
N PRO A 212 1.98 19.32 -11.27
CA PRO A 212 2.08 17.97 -10.74
C PRO A 212 0.86 17.53 -9.90
N LEU A 213 0.15 18.47 -9.27
CA LEU A 213 -1.06 18.19 -8.49
C LEU A 213 -2.31 17.99 -9.36
N THR A 214 -2.44 18.71 -10.49
CA THR A 214 -3.55 18.48 -11.44
C THR A 214 -3.46 17.14 -12.15
N ALA A 215 -2.26 16.56 -12.28
CA ALA A 215 -2.08 15.19 -12.78
C ALA A 215 -2.65 14.11 -11.84
N LEU A 216 -2.94 14.47 -10.58
CA LEU A 216 -3.56 13.59 -9.59
C LEU A 216 -5.09 13.81 -9.48
N ALA A 217 -5.69 14.63 -10.34
CA ALA A 217 -7.10 15.04 -10.21
C ALA A 217 -8.10 13.87 -10.22
N ASP A 218 -8.02 12.98 -11.21
CA ASP A 218 -8.92 11.83 -11.35
C ASP A 218 -8.88 10.90 -10.12
N PRO A 219 -7.72 10.37 -9.68
CA PRO A 219 -7.66 9.52 -8.49
C PRO A 219 -8.03 10.29 -7.21
N LEU A 220 -7.67 11.57 -7.06
CA LEU A 220 -8.08 12.35 -5.89
C LEU A 220 -9.61 12.49 -5.81
N ILE A 221 -10.28 12.83 -6.92
CA ILE A 221 -11.74 12.97 -6.97
C ILE A 221 -12.44 11.64 -6.75
N GLN A 222 -11.92 10.55 -7.30
CA GLN A 222 -12.49 9.22 -7.12
C GLN A 222 -12.51 8.78 -5.65
N CYS A 223 -11.43 9.07 -4.91
CA CYS A 223 -11.27 8.61 -3.52
C CYS A 223 -11.87 9.58 -2.53
N PHE A 224 -11.78 10.86 -2.86
CA PHE A 224 -12.26 11.97 -2.06
C PHE A 224 -13.10 12.89 -2.94
N PRO A 225 -14.40 12.58 -3.10
CA PRO A 225 -15.32 13.35 -3.95
C PRO A 225 -15.34 14.85 -3.64
N THR A 226 -14.93 15.27 -2.43
CA THR A 226 -14.75 16.66 -2.03
C THR A 226 -13.82 17.45 -2.97
N PHE A 227 -12.85 16.81 -3.64
CA PHE A 227 -11.98 17.50 -4.60
C PHE A 227 -12.70 17.93 -5.89
N SER A 228 -13.88 17.36 -6.20
CA SER A 228 -14.70 17.79 -7.34
C SER A 228 -15.20 19.24 -7.21
N GLU A 229 -15.23 19.77 -5.98
CA GLU A 229 -15.60 21.16 -5.69
C GLU A 229 -14.46 22.13 -6.02
N VAL A 230 -13.23 21.64 -6.22
CA VAL A 230 -12.06 22.46 -6.56
C VAL A 230 -11.99 22.64 -8.08
N GLY A 231 -12.27 23.87 -8.55
CA GLY A 231 -12.39 24.18 -9.97
C GLY A 231 -11.18 23.77 -10.83
N VAL A 232 -9.97 23.87 -10.28
CA VAL A 232 -8.72 23.48 -10.96
C VAL A 232 -8.62 21.96 -11.14
N LEU A 233 -8.98 21.16 -10.13
CA LEU A 233 -8.97 19.70 -10.23
C LEU A 233 -10.11 19.19 -11.11
N ARG A 234 -11.30 19.78 -10.99
CA ARG A 234 -12.45 19.43 -11.85
C ARG A 234 -12.18 19.73 -13.32
N ALA A 235 -11.48 20.81 -13.64
CA ALA A 235 -11.12 21.15 -15.01
C ALA A 235 -10.03 20.23 -15.57
N ALA A 236 -9.17 19.67 -14.72
CA ALA A 236 -8.14 18.71 -15.09
C ALA A 236 -8.68 17.28 -15.24
N ALA A 237 -9.78 16.95 -14.54
CA ALA A 237 -10.44 15.65 -14.64
C ALA A 237 -11.16 15.47 -16.00
N GLY A 238 -10.87 14.38 -16.70
CA GLY A 238 -11.43 14.09 -18.03
C GLY A 238 -12.95 13.82 -17.99
N ARG A 239 -13.68 14.16 -19.07
CA ARG A 239 -15.14 13.95 -19.19
C ARG A 239 -15.57 12.46 -19.25
N GLU A 240 -14.63 11.53 -19.36
CA GLU A 240 -14.85 10.10 -19.21
C GLU A 240 -14.12 9.61 -17.94
N ALA A 241 -14.63 9.98 -16.77
CA ALA A 241 -14.25 9.32 -15.54
C ALA A 241 -14.75 7.86 -15.61
N THR A 242 -13.87 6.94 -16.00
CA THR A 242 -14.09 5.50 -15.89
C THR A 242 -14.47 5.19 -14.44
N ARG A 243 -15.75 4.87 -14.20
CA ARG A 243 -16.32 4.64 -12.86
C ARG A 243 -15.79 3.38 -12.15
N ASP A 244 -14.86 2.63 -12.76
CA ASP A 244 -14.42 1.30 -12.30
C ASP A 244 -12.95 1.20 -11.85
N SER A 245 -12.18 2.29 -11.83
CA SER A 245 -10.79 2.27 -11.33
C SER A 245 -10.68 2.39 -9.80
N GLY A 246 -11.37 1.55 -9.03
CA GLY A 246 -11.33 1.62 -7.56
C GLY A 246 -9.91 1.49 -6.99
N LEU A 247 -9.53 2.35 -6.03
CA LEU A 247 -8.32 2.10 -5.22
C LEU A 247 -8.53 0.81 -4.43
N GLY A 248 -7.59 -0.13 -4.56
CA GLY A 248 -7.72 -1.48 -4.04
C GLY A 248 -7.06 -1.70 -2.68
N SER A 249 -6.25 -0.75 -2.18
CA SER A 249 -5.55 -0.90 -0.90
C SER A 249 -5.45 0.38 -0.07
N ARG A 250 -5.39 0.22 1.26
CA ARG A 250 -5.20 1.30 2.24
C ARG A 250 -3.95 2.15 1.96
N THR A 251 -2.86 1.52 1.52
CA THR A 251 -1.59 2.18 1.19
C THR A 251 -1.67 3.06 -0.06
N GLU A 252 -2.52 2.73 -1.03
CA GLU A 252 -2.73 3.56 -2.24
C GLU A 252 -3.37 4.89 -1.89
N VAL A 253 -4.34 4.87 -0.97
CA VAL A 253 -4.95 6.09 -0.44
C VAL A 253 -3.88 6.95 0.24
N PHE A 254 -2.98 6.33 1.01
CA PHE A 254 -1.92 7.05 1.73
C PHE A 254 -0.86 7.63 0.79
N ASP A 255 -0.44 6.86 -0.22
CA ASP A 255 0.51 7.31 -1.23
C ASP A 255 -0.08 8.41 -2.11
N LEU A 256 -1.38 8.34 -2.43
CA LEU A 256 -2.08 9.42 -3.14
C LEU A 256 -2.05 10.73 -2.34
N LEU A 257 -2.34 10.69 -1.03
CA LEU A 257 -2.24 11.85 -0.14
C LEU A 257 -0.80 12.37 -0.02
N ALA A 258 0.19 11.47 0.08
CA ALA A 258 1.60 11.86 0.16
C ALA A 258 2.09 12.52 -1.14
N ARG A 259 1.75 11.95 -2.31
CA ARG A 259 2.06 12.53 -3.62
C ARG A 259 1.42 13.90 -3.80
N ALA A 260 0.20 14.11 -3.27
CA ALA A 260 -0.43 15.40 -3.27
C ALA A 260 0.39 16.43 -2.47
N PHE A 261 0.82 16.13 -1.23
CA PHE A 261 1.66 17.06 -0.45
C PHE A 261 3.06 17.31 -1.05
N ILE A 262 3.65 16.31 -1.72
CA ILE A 262 4.90 16.48 -2.46
C ILE A 262 4.69 17.44 -3.64
N ALA A 263 3.60 17.25 -4.39
CA ALA A 263 3.23 18.10 -5.52
C ALA A 263 2.91 19.54 -5.08
N VAL A 264 2.28 19.72 -3.92
CA VAL A 264 2.02 21.02 -3.28
C VAL A 264 3.34 21.73 -2.92
N GLY A 265 4.28 21.02 -2.30
CA GLY A 265 5.55 21.59 -1.87
C GLY A 265 6.47 21.95 -3.03
N GLY A 266 6.47 21.17 -4.13
CA GLY A 266 7.26 21.45 -5.33
C GLY A 266 8.77 21.63 -5.06
N GLY A 267 9.29 20.97 -4.03
CA GLY A 267 10.68 21.09 -3.57
C GLY A 267 11.00 22.38 -2.79
N ARG A 268 10.01 23.24 -2.50
CA ARG A 268 10.16 24.46 -1.70
C ARG A 268 9.76 24.20 -0.24
N PRO A 269 10.34 24.94 0.73
CA PRO A 269 9.95 24.84 2.13
C PRO A 269 8.44 25.04 2.34
N GLN A 270 7.79 24.16 3.09
CA GLN A 270 6.38 24.26 3.46
C GLN A 270 6.14 23.84 4.92
N ILE A 271 5.06 24.35 5.53
CA ILE A 271 4.61 23.95 6.87
C ILE A 271 3.20 23.33 6.76
N LEU A 272 3.02 22.13 7.30
CA LEU A 272 1.74 21.44 7.41
C LEU A 272 1.31 21.43 8.88
N VAL A 273 0.20 22.09 9.20
CA VAL A 273 -0.35 22.16 10.56
C VAL A 273 -1.58 21.28 10.65
N PHE A 274 -1.50 20.22 11.44
CA PHE A 274 -2.59 19.29 11.71
C PHE A 274 -3.14 19.51 13.11
N GLU A 275 -4.38 20.01 13.19
CA GLU A 275 -5.03 20.29 14.46
C GLU A 275 -5.84 19.11 14.97
N ASP A 276 -5.63 18.74 16.24
CA ASP A 276 -6.40 17.71 16.95
C ASP A 276 -6.33 16.31 16.32
N ILE A 277 -5.13 15.82 16.01
CA ILE A 277 -4.94 14.54 15.31
C ILE A 277 -5.56 13.33 16.04
N GLN A 278 -5.82 13.44 17.34
CA GLN A 278 -6.50 12.40 18.13
C GLN A 278 -7.95 12.13 17.67
N GLU A 279 -8.59 13.05 16.94
CA GLU A 279 -10.01 12.94 16.59
C GLU A 279 -10.28 11.95 15.43
N SER A 280 -9.25 11.39 14.78
CA SER A 280 -9.42 10.42 13.69
C SER A 280 -8.34 9.34 13.67
N GLU A 281 -8.65 8.17 14.25
CA GLU A 281 -7.73 7.01 14.26
C GLU A 281 -7.33 6.56 12.85
N ALA A 282 -8.29 6.47 11.92
CA ALA A 282 -8.03 6.07 10.54
C ALA A 282 -6.98 6.96 9.87
N SER A 283 -6.90 8.23 10.26
CA SER A 283 -5.98 9.22 9.70
C SER A 283 -4.60 9.24 10.34
N LEU A 284 -4.42 8.65 11.54
CA LEU A 284 -3.11 8.58 12.21
C LEU A 284 -2.13 7.72 11.41
N ASP A 285 -2.57 6.56 10.95
CA ASP A 285 -1.75 5.67 10.10
C ASP A 285 -1.40 6.34 8.76
N ALA A 286 -2.35 7.10 8.18
CA ALA A 286 -2.12 7.87 6.96
C ALA A 286 -1.11 9.00 7.19
N LEU A 287 -1.25 9.75 8.29
CA LEU A 287 -0.34 10.83 8.65
C LEU A 287 1.08 10.28 8.89
N GLN A 288 1.20 9.15 9.59
CA GLN A 288 2.48 8.46 9.78
C GLN A 288 3.13 8.10 8.44
N TYR A 289 2.35 7.53 7.52
CA TYR A 289 2.82 7.20 6.17
C TYR A 289 3.26 8.46 5.39
N VAL A 290 2.45 9.51 5.40
CA VAL A 290 2.70 10.78 4.71
C VAL A 290 3.98 11.44 5.23
N VAL A 291 4.16 11.54 6.56
CA VAL A 291 5.37 12.11 7.18
C VAL A 291 6.62 11.34 6.75
N ARG A 292 6.58 10.01 6.78
CA ARG A 292 7.70 9.15 6.34
C ARG A 292 8.01 9.32 4.86
N ARG A 293 6.99 9.50 4.03
CA ARG A 293 7.13 9.72 2.58
C ARG A 293 7.67 11.12 2.24
N LEU A 294 7.37 12.11 3.08
CA LEU A 294 7.87 13.48 2.98
C LEU A 294 9.31 13.64 3.48
N ALA A 295 9.94 12.60 4.06
CA ALA A 295 11.32 12.65 4.59
C ALA A 295 12.34 13.41 3.72
N PRO A 296 12.41 13.25 2.38
CA PRO A 296 13.37 13.97 1.53
C PRO A 296 12.85 15.33 1.01
N THR A 297 11.86 15.94 1.68
CA THR A 297 11.27 17.22 1.29
C THR A 297 11.47 18.25 2.40
N PRO A 298 11.65 19.54 2.07
CA PRO A 298 11.77 20.60 3.08
C PRO A 298 10.40 20.92 3.73
N THR A 299 9.88 19.99 4.53
CA THR A 299 8.53 20.10 5.11
C THR A 299 8.60 20.06 6.63
N LEU A 300 7.98 21.04 7.30
CA LEU A 300 7.73 20.96 8.75
C LEU A 300 6.28 20.55 8.98
N VAL A 301 6.07 19.39 9.59
CA VAL A 301 4.74 18.92 10.02
C VAL A 301 4.56 19.22 11.49
N VAL A 302 3.51 19.95 11.86
CA VAL A 302 3.16 20.28 13.23
C VAL A 302 1.81 19.65 13.53
N ALA A 303 1.75 18.72 14.50
CA ALA A 303 0.51 18.08 14.93
C ALA A 303 0.15 18.51 16.35
N THR A 304 -1.11 18.87 16.61
CA THR A 304 -1.56 19.21 17.98
C THR A 304 -2.41 18.11 18.59
N ILE A 305 -2.27 17.90 19.90
CA ILE A 305 -2.93 16.83 20.66
C ILE A 305 -3.56 17.41 21.94
N ARG A 306 -4.83 17.06 22.21
CA ARG A 306 -5.53 17.40 23.48
C ARG A 306 -5.45 16.25 24.47
N THR A 307 -4.56 16.31 25.46
CA THR A 307 -4.33 15.21 26.41
C THR A 307 -5.53 14.90 27.30
N ASP A 308 -6.36 15.90 27.62
CA ASP A 308 -7.59 15.77 28.41
C ASP A 308 -8.70 14.97 27.71
N ARG A 309 -8.53 14.66 26.42
CA ARG A 309 -9.52 13.96 25.59
C ARG A 309 -9.03 12.63 25.03
N VAL A 310 -7.88 12.17 25.49
CA VAL A 310 -7.22 10.96 24.99
C VAL A 310 -7.28 9.89 26.07
N ALA A 311 -8.00 8.79 25.81
CA ALA A 311 -8.02 7.65 26.71
C ALA A 311 -6.63 6.99 26.81
N PRO A 312 -6.26 6.33 27.92
CA PRO A 312 -4.93 5.74 28.11
C PRO A 312 -4.47 4.78 27.01
N ASN A 313 -5.40 4.09 26.33
CA ASN A 313 -5.12 3.12 25.27
C ASN A 313 -5.30 3.68 23.85
N HIS A 314 -5.39 5.00 23.69
CA HIS A 314 -5.69 5.61 22.40
C HIS A 314 -4.52 5.45 21.41
N PRO A 315 -4.77 5.20 20.11
CA PRO A 315 -3.71 4.96 19.10
C PRO A 315 -2.72 6.11 18.91
N VAL A 316 -3.08 7.33 19.30
CA VAL A 316 -2.18 8.50 19.25
C VAL A 316 -0.91 8.29 20.08
N TYR A 317 -0.97 7.54 21.19
CA TYR A 317 0.23 7.24 21.98
C TYR A 317 1.18 6.32 21.21
N ARG A 318 0.67 5.31 20.49
CA ARG A 318 1.47 4.47 19.60
C ARG A 318 2.10 5.30 18.48
N PHE A 319 1.34 6.22 17.88
CA PHE A 319 1.86 7.15 16.87
C PHE A 319 3.05 7.95 17.40
N LEU A 320 2.97 8.48 18.63
CA LEU A 320 4.08 9.21 19.26
C LEU A 320 5.28 8.30 19.57
N GLU A 321 5.03 7.07 20.05
CA GLU A 321 6.08 6.07 20.34
C GLU A 321 6.85 5.65 19.09
N ASP A 322 6.16 5.43 17.97
CA ASP A 322 6.77 5.02 16.70
C ASP A 322 7.78 6.05 16.16
N PHE A 323 7.64 7.33 16.53
CA PHE A 323 8.57 8.41 16.17
C PHE A 323 9.55 8.79 17.28
N ARG A 324 9.42 8.24 18.50
CA ARG A 324 10.20 8.66 19.67
C ARG A 324 11.71 8.60 19.47
N ASN A 325 12.19 7.63 18.68
CA ASN A 325 13.61 7.44 18.37
C ASN A 325 14.04 8.08 17.03
N ASP A 326 13.15 8.80 16.35
CA ASP A 326 13.46 9.48 15.09
C ASP A 326 14.13 10.83 15.36
N ARG A 327 15.32 11.06 14.79
CA ARG A 327 16.04 12.33 14.92
C ARG A 327 15.24 13.52 14.36
N HIS A 328 14.33 13.29 13.43
CA HIS A 328 13.51 14.32 12.81
C HIS A 328 12.22 14.64 13.60
N PHE A 329 11.97 13.92 14.70
CA PHE A 329 10.80 14.10 15.56
C PHE A 329 11.11 14.97 16.79
N ALA A 330 10.11 15.74 17.24
CA ALA A 330 10.09 16.42 18.54
C ALA A 330 8.70 16.34 19.17
N HIS A 331 8.65 16.13 20.49
CA HIS A 331 7.41 16.20 21.26
C HIS A 331 7.52 17.34 22.27
N ILE A 332 6.59 18.31 22.19
CA ILE A 332 6.50 19.49 23.06
C ILE A 332 5.23 19.35 23.89
N GLU A 333 5.39 19.19 25.20
CA GLU A 333 4.26 19.11 26.14
C GLU A 333 4.04 20.47 26.81
N LEU A 334 2.86 21.06 26.62
CA LEU A 334 2.48 22.33 27.21
C LEU A 334 1.79 22.11 28.55
N ALA A 335 2.49 22.43 29.65
CA ALA A 335 1.93 22.50 30.98
C ALA A 335 1.07 23.77 31.17
N PRO A 336 0.08 23.79 32.08
CA PRO A 336 -0.59 25.02 32.53
C PRO A 336 0.42 26.07 33.02
N PHE A 337 0.02 27.35 33.04
CA PHE A 337 0.90 28.41 33.54
C PHE A 337 1.25 28.17 35.01
N SER A 338 2.52 28.40 35.35
CA SER A 338 2.94 28.52 36.74
C SER A 338 2.24 29.72 37.41
N ARG A 339 2.24 29.76 38.75
CA ARG A 339 1.66 30.89 39.50
C ARG A 339 2.21 32.26 39.04
N GLY A 340 3.50 32.33 38.71
CA GLY A 340 4.13 33.55 38.21
C GLY A 340 3.65 33.95 36.81
N GLU A 341 3.67 33.01 35.86
CA GLU A 341 3.19 33.26 34.48
C GLU A 341 1.70 33.58 34.44
N HIS A 342 0.90 32.95 35.31
CA HIS A 342 -0.52 33.23 35.45
C HIS A 342 -0.75 34.65 35.97
N ALA A 343 0.04 35.12 36.94
CA ALA A 343 -0.04 36.49 37.43
C ALA A 343 0.33 37.51 36.34
N GLU A 344 1.39 37.25 35.57
CA GLU A 344 1.75 38.08 34.41
C GLU A 344 0.63 38.10 33.37
N PHE A 345 -0.02 36.97 33.13
CA PHE A 345 -1.14 36.87 32.18
C PHE A 345 -2.39 37.64 32.67
N VAL A 346 -2.73 37.56 33.95
CA VAL A 346 -3.83 38.34 34.52
C VAL A 346 -3.52 39.84 34.52
N ALA A 347 -2.28 40.23 34.84
CA ALA A 347 -1.85 41.63 34.77
C ALA A 347 -1.92 42.19 33.33
N LEU A 348 -1.61 41.34 32.34
CA LEU A 348 -1.77 41.68 30.93
C LEU A 348 -3.25 41.89 30.55
N LEU A 349 -4.14 41.02 31.01
CA LEU A 349 -5.60 41.19 30.82
C LEU A 349 -6.11 42.48 31.47
N ALA A 350 -5.53 42.85 32.61
CA ALA A 350 -5.79 44.10 33.32
C ALA A 350 -5.12 45.35 32.72
N GLN A 351 -4.48 45.22 31.55
CA GLN A 351 -3.78 46.30 30.85
C GLN A 351 -2.70 46.98 31.71
N GLY A 352 -2.02 46.22 32.58
CA GLY A 352 -0.92 46.71 33.41
C GLY A 352 -1.33 47.43 34.69
N ARG A 353 -2.61 47.35 35.12
CA ARG A 353 -3.05 47.79 36.46
C ARG A 353 -2.84 46.67 37.49
N GLU A 354 -2.52 47.03 38.74
CA GLU A 354 -2.33 46.06 39.83
C GLU A 354 -3.66 45.36 40.18
N CYS A 355 -3.78 44.07 39.83
CA CYS A 355 -4.77 43.18 40.43
C CYS A 355 -4.23 42.70 41.78
N GLY A 356 -5.03 42.76 42.84
CA GLY A 356 -4.62 42.29 44.17
C GLY A 356 -4.16 40.82 44.14
N GLU A 357 -3.14 40.48 44.94
CA GLU A 357 -2.57 39.11 45.01
C GLU A 357 -3.63 38.05 45.33
N ASP A 358 -4.64 38.41 46.14
CA ASP A 358 -5.71 37.50 46.57
C ASP A 358 -6.65 37.10 45.41
N LEU A 359 -6.98 38.04 44.52
CA LEU A 359 -7.79 37.75 43.31
C LEU A 359 -7.02 36.89 42.31
N THR A 360 -5.75 37.21 42.09
CA THR A 360 -4.87 36.45 41.19
C THR A 360 -4.65 35.03 41.70
N GLY A 361 -4.50 34.86 43.02
CA GLY A 361 -4.41 33.58 43.71
C GLY A 361 -5.70 32.75 43.60
N ARG A 362 -6.86 33.33 43.91
CA ARG A 362 -8.17 32.65 43.76
C ARG A 362 -8.44 32.23 42.31
N LEU A 363 -8.15 33.11 41.34
CA LEU A 363 -8.27 32.77 39.91
C LEU A 363 -7.36 31.60 39.53
N TYR A 364 -6.13 31.57 40.05
CA TYR A 364 -5.22 30.44 39.84
C TYR A 364 -5.76 29.15 40.46
N GLU A 365 -6.33 29.19 41.67
CA GLU A 365 -6.88 28.00 42.34
C GLU A 365 -8.08 27.40 41.59
N ILE A 366 -8.93 28.24 41.00
CA ILE A 366 -10.10 27.79 40.24
C ILE A 366 -9.72 27.30 38.84
N THR A 367 -8.78 27.99 38.18
CA THR A 367 -8.42 27.71 36.78
C THR A 367 -7.22 26.79 36.63
N LEU A 368 -6.52 26.52 37.74
CA LEU A 368 -5.27 25.75 37.81
C LEU A 368 -4.21 26.23 36.80
N GLY A 369 -4.22 27.54 36.48
CA GLY A 369 -3.26 28.14 35.55
C GLY A 369 -3.60 27.96 34.07
N ASN A 370 -4.80 27.49 33.71
CA ASN A 370 -5.21 27.35 32.31
C ASN A 370 -5.52 28.74 31.67
N PRO A 371 -4.76 29.19 30.67
CA PRO A 371 -4.87 30.55 30.12
C PRO A 371 -6.27 30.89 29.57
N LEU A 372 -6.94 29.94 28.92
CA LEU A 372 -8.28 30.16 28.39
C LEU A 372 -9.28 30.41 29.53
N TRP A 373 -9.21 29.59 30.58
CA TRP A 373 -10.13 29.70 31.72
C TRP A 373 -9.83 30.93 32.57
N SER A 374 -8.55 31.27 32.79
CA SER A 374 -8.13 32.49 33.47
C SER A 374 -8.68 33.74 32.80
N ARG A 375 -8.62 33.80 31.46
CA ARG A 375 -9.20 34.90 30.69
C ARG A 375 -10.72 34.97 30.81
N GLU A 376 -11.42 33.85 30.63
CA GLU A 376 -12.88 33.85 30.67
C GLU A 376 -13.42 34.21 32.07
N MET A 377 -12.79 33.72 33.14
CA MET A 377 -13.16 34.08 34.51
C MET A 377 -12.86 35.55 34.83
N TYR A 378 -11.71 36.06 34.38
CA TYR A 378 -11.36 37.47 34.54
C TYR A 378 -12.36 38.39 33.81
N MET A 379 -12.69 38.09 32.55
CA MET A 379 -13.66 38.87 31.78
C MET A 379 -15.06 38.84 32.40
N ALA A 380 -15.50 37.68 32.93
CA ALA A 380 -16.78 37.56 33.62
C ALA A 380 -16.86 38.42 34.90
N LEU A 381 -15.73 38.62 35.58
CA LEU A 381 -15.65 39.51 36.75
C LEU A 381 -15.60 40.99 36.32
N ALA A 382 -14.83 41.32 35.28
CA ALA A 382 -14.72 42.69 34.76
C ALA A 382 -16.07 43.24 34.28
N GLU A 383 -16.87 42.42 33.58
CA GLU A 383 -18.24 42.75 33.14
C GLU A 383 -19.19 43.10 34.31
N ARG A 384 -19.03 42.46 35.47
CA ARG A 384 -19.84 42.76 36.67
C ARG A 384 -19.48 44.11 37.29
N SER A 385 -18.18 44.42 37.37
CA SER A 385 -17.74 45.75 37.84
C SER A 385 -18.23 46.87 36.91
N SER A 386 -18.27 46.60 35.59
CA SER A 386 -18.84 47.53 34.59
C SER A 386 -20.28 47.90 34.89
N ALA A 387 -21.12 46.90 35.19
CA ALA A 387 -22.56 47.10 35.41
C ALA A 387 -22.86 47.90 36.69
N ALA A 388 -21.93 47.92 37.65
CA ALA A 388 -22.00 48.78 38.83
C ALA A 388 -21.49 50.21 38.56
N LEU A 389 -20.64 50.40 37.54
CA LEU A 389 -19.97 51.67 37.20
C LEU A 389 -20.69 52.52 36.13
N ASP A 390 -21.75 52.02 35.51
CA ASP A 390 -22.54 52.72 34.47
C ASP A 390 -23.26 54.01 34.95
N SER A 391 -23.12 54.40 36.22
CA SER A 391 -23.55 55.71 36.72
C SER A 391 -22.46 56.80 36.66
N SER A 392 -21.21 56.46 36.31
CA SER A 392 -20.08 57.40 36.33
C SER A 392 -18.99 57.14 35.28
N GLY A 393 -19.35 56.73 34.05
CA GLY A 393 -18.53 56.93 32.84
C GLY A 393 -17.07 56.46 32.87
N GLY A 394 -16.72 55.46 33.68
CA GLY A 394 -15.37 54.90 33.80
C GLY A 394 -15.26 53.50 33.22
N SER A 395 -14.16 53.20 32.53
CA SER A 395 -13.84 51.89 31.95
C SER A 395 -13.89 50.77 33.01
N ALA A 396 -14.60 49.69 32.67
CA ALA A 396 -14.80 48.45 33.41
C ALA A 396 -13.50 47.68 33.73
N LEU A 397 -12.79 48.06 34.79
CA LEU A 397 -11.60 47.37 35.26
C LEU A 397 -11.68 47.21 36.78
N LEU A 398 -11.46 45.98 37.25
CA LEU A 398 -11.59 45.58 38.66
C LEU A 398 -10.60 46.33 39.55
N GLY A 399 -11.10 46.94 40.62
CA GLY A 399 -10.31 47.59 41.66
C GLY A 399 -10.08 46.70 42.89
N PRO A 400 -9.23 47.11 43.85
CA PRO A 400 -8.95 46.35 45.07
C PRO A 400 -10.18 46.10 45.95
N SER A 401 -11.24 46.91 45.81
CA SER A 401 -12.51 46.79 46.55
C SER A 401 -13.45 45.71 46.02
N ASP A 402 -13.27 45.23 44.79
CA ASP A 402 -14.13 44.19 44.16
C ASP A 402 -13.79 42.77 44.65
N VAL A 403 -12.70 42.64 45.43
CA VAL A 403 -12.21 41.39 46.02
C VAL A 403 -13.16 40.86 47.12
N ALA A 404 -13.94 41.73 47.76
CA ALA A 404 -14.89 41.34 48.82
C ALA A 404 -16.14 40.60 48.29
N GLU A 405 -16.46 40.71 46.99
CA GLU A 405 -17.57 39.98 46.34
C GLU A 405 -17.12 38.64 45.71
N ALA A 406 -15.84 38.26 45.85
CA ALA A 406 -15.29 37.02 45.31
C ALA A 406 -15.93 35.74 45.92
N ASP A 407 -16.70 35.86 47.01
CA ASP A 407 -17.49 34.76 47.59
C ASP A 407 -18.76 34.41 46.79
N LEU A 408 -19.06 35.12 45.69
CA LEU A 408 -20.17 34.86 44.75
C LEU A 408 -19.72 34.22 43.42
N LEU A 409 -18.49 33.71 43.34
CA LEU A 409 -17.98 32.97 42.19
C LEU A 409 -18.84 31.72 41.93
N PRO A 410 -19.25 31.42 40.67
CA PRO A 410 -19.93 30.18 40.35
C PRO A 410 -19.11 28.97 40.78
N ALA A 411 -19.76 27.95 41.35
CA ALA A 411 -19.06 26.74 41.82
C ALA A 411 -18.51 25.90 40.65
N THR A 412 -19.09 26.04 39.43
CA THR A 412 -18.66 25.31 38.24
C THR A 412 -18.72 26.15 36.96
N ILE A 413 -17.95 25.73 35.96
CA ILE A 413 -17.86 26.33 34.61
C ILE A 413 -19.22 26.29 33.90
N GLU A 414 -20.02 25.25 34.12
CA GLU A 414 -21.35 25.08 33.52
C GLU A 414 -22.33 26.15 34.00
N GLN A 415 -22.28 26.50 35.30
CA GLN A 415 -23.11 27.57 35.87
C GLN A 415 -22.73 28.96 35.35
N ALA A 416 -21.44 29.19 35.04
CA ALA A 416 -20.99 30.43 34.43
C ALA A 416 -21.48 30.56 32.96
N ILE A 417 -21.43 29.46 32.20
CA ILE A 417 -21.89 29.39 30.81
C ILE A 417 -23.42 29.53 30.73
N GLU A 418 -24.17 28.82 31.57
CA GLU A 418 -25.65 28.91 31.63
C GLU A 418 -26.12 30.33 31.94
N ARG A 419 -25.48 31.02 32.90
CA ARG A 419 -25.80 32.41 33.23
C ARG A 419 -25.51 33.37 32.07
N ARG A 420 -24.43 33.16 31.31
CA ARG A 420 -24.14 33.93 30.10
C ARG A 420 -25.18 33.70 29.00
N LEU A 421 -25.64 32.45 28.83
CA LEU A 421 -26.70 32.12 27.86
C LEU A 421 -28.06 32.71 28.24
N GLN A 422 -28.36 32.83 29.54
CA GLN A 422 -29.61 33.44 30.04
C GLN A 422 -29.70 34.95 29.77
N LYS A 423 -28.57 35.65 29.69
CA LYS A 423 -28.51 37.09 29.36
C LYS A 423 -28.74 37.41 27.88
N LEU A 424 -28.62 36.42 27.00
CA LEU A 424 -28.87 36.59 25.57
C LEU A 424 -30.36 36.81 25.30
N SER A 425 -30.66 37.70 24.35
CA SER A 425 -32.01 37.81 23.78
C SER A 425 -32.45 36.48 23.17
N GLU A 426 -33.76 36.27 23.09
CA GLU A 426 -34.33 35.03 22.53
C GLU A 426 -33.85 34.79 21.08
N GLU A 427 -33.66 35.87 20.31
CA GLU A 427 -33.15 35.84 18.94
C GLU A 427 -31.70 35.36 18.86
N LEU A 428 -30.81 35.90 19.69
CA LEU A 428 -29.39 35.51 19.75
C LEU A 428 -29.21 34.08 20.28
N ARG A 429 -30.02 33.69 21.27
CA ARG A 429 -30.02 32.32 21.83
C ARG A 429 -30.52 31.30 20.81
N ASN A 430 -31.55 31.64 20.03
CA ASN A 430 -32.04 30.81 18.93
C ASN A 430 -30.99 30.69 17.82
N LEU A 431 -30.26 31.76 17.50
CA LEU A 431 -29.15 31.73 16.54
C LEU A 431 -28.01 30.80 17.00
N LEU A 432 -27.58 30.90 18.27
CA LEU A 432 -26.58 29.99 18.84
C LEU A 432 -27.06 28.54 18.89
N SER A 433 -28.35 28.32 19.16
CA SER A 433 -28.95 26.98 19.15
C SER A 433 -28.88 26.37 17.75
N ILE A 434 -29.21 27.13 16.71
CA ILE A 434 -29.10 26.70 15.31
C ILE A 434 -27.64 26.44 14.94
N ALA A 435 -26.73 27.36 15.28
CA ALA A 435 -25.30 27.21 15.06
C ALA A 435 -24.74 25.94 15.70
N SER A 436 -25.09 25.65 16.95
CA SER A 436 -24.66 24.43 17.66
C SER A 436 -25.13 23.12 17.01
N VAL A 437 -26.25 23.16 16.26
CA VAL A 437 -26.77 22.01 15.51
C VAL A 437 -26.08 21.86 14.16
N VAL A 438 -25.69 22.95 13.50
CA VAL A 438 -24.99 22.92 12.21
C VAL A 438 -23.56 22.40 12.36
N GLY A 439 -22.86 22.82 13.41
CA GLY A 439 -21.49 22.38 13.71
C GLY A 439 -20.68 23.42 14.47
N ARG A 440 -19.43 23.09 14.82
CA ARG A 440 -18.53 24.04 15.52
C ARG A 440 -18.12 25.21 14.64
N SER A 441 -18.00 24.97 13.33
CA SER A 441 -17.78 25.98 12.30
C SER A 441 -18.92 25.90 11.28
N PHE A 442 -19.39 27.04 10.82
CA PHE A 442 -20.52 27.13 9.90
C PHE A 442 -20.45 28.38 9.02
N ARG A 443 -21.03 28.31 7.83
CA ARG A 443 -21.06 29.44 6.90
C ARG A 443 -22.27 30.33 7.19
N GLN A 444 -22.15 31.62 6.95
CA GLN A 444 -23.27 32.56 7.08
C GLN A 444 -24.52 32.12 6.31
N GLN A 445 -24.32 31.57 5.11
CA GLN A 445 -25.41 31.08 4.26
C GLN A 445 -26.13 29.87 4.89
N ASP A 446 -25.45 29.06 5.69
CA ASP A 446 -26.02 27.90 6.40
C ASP A 446 -27.08 28.34 7.40
N LEU A 447 -26.77 29.37 8.19
CA LEU A 447 -27.70 29.98 9.13
C LEU A 447 -28.82 30.75 8.43
N ARG A 448 -28.52 31.51 7.37
CA ARG A 448 -29.50 32.40 6.69
C ARG A 448 -30.71 31.67 6.12
N ARG A 449 -30.57 30.42 5.68
CA ARG A 449 -31.71 29.63 5.17
C ARG A 449 -32.41 28.81 6.26
N LEU A 450 -31.82 28.65 7.45
CA LEU A 450 -32.44 27.97 8.60
C LEU A 450 -33.30 28.94 9.44
N LEU A 451 -32.92 30.22 9.45
CA LEU A 451 -33.72 31.33 9.97
C LEU A 451 -34.84 31.67 8.98
N GLY A 452 -36.04 31.97 9.49
CA GLY A 452 -37.17 32.40 8.65
C GLY A 452 -36.91 33.76 7.99
N ARG A 453 -37.67 34.10 6.93
CA ARG A 453 -37.62 35.44 6.31
C ARG A 453 -38.02 36.49 7.35
N GLY A 454 -37.07 37.31 7.82
CA GLY A 454 -37.34 38.44 8.72
C GLY A 454 -36.27 38.76 9.77
N ALA A 455 -35.30 37.87 10.05
CA ALA A 455 -34.24 38.14 11.05
C ALA A 455 -33.05 38.89 10.44
N ASP A 456 -32.56 39.93 11.11
CA ASP A 456 -31.31 40.61 10.76
C ASP A 456 -30.11 39.75 11.22
N LEU A 457 -29.75 38.81 10.36
CA LEU A 457 -28.67 37.86 10.62
C LEU A 457 -27.32 38.56 10.79
N GLU A 458 -27.07 39.67 10.09
CA GLU A 458 -25.78 40.38 10.23
C GLU A 458 -25.68 41.05 11.59
N ALA A 459 -26.70 41.80 12.01
CA ALA A 459 -26.73 42.40 13.34
C ALA A 459 -26.61 41.34 14.45
N SER A 460 -27.28 40.20 14.28
CA SER A 460 -27.25 39.10 15.26
C SER A 460 -25.87 38.42 15.36
N LEU A 461 -25.20 38.18 14.23
CA LEU A 461 -23.84 37.62 14.20
C LEU A 461 -22.83 38.61 14.78
N THR A 462 -22.92 39.90 14.44
CA THR A 462 -22.09 40.95 15.04
C THR A 462 -22.30 41.03 16.55
N GLY A 463 -23.54 40.92 17.04
CA GLY A 463 -23.85 40.88 18.47
C GLY A 463 -23.22 39.68 19.18
N LEU A 464 -23.28 38.48 18.59
CA LEU A 464 -22.65 37.28 19.16
C LEU A 464 -21.12 37.32 19.15
N ILE A 465 -20.51 38.02 18.18
CA ILE A 465 -19.06 38.24 18.13
C ILE A 465 -18.64 39.24 19.21
N GLN A 466 -19.36 40.36 19.34
CA GLN A 466 -19.09 41.37 20.36
C GLN A 466 -19.21 40.80 21.78
N GLN A 467 -20.15 39.88 22.00
CA GLN A 467 -20.36 39.21 23.28
C GLN A 467 -19.47 37.97 23.50
N GLY A 468 -18.57 37.67 22.55
CA GLY A 468 -17.57 36.62 22.68
C GLY A 468 -18.11 35.19 22.63
N PHE A 469 -19.24 34.95 21.94
CA PHE A 469 -19.75 33.58 21.70
C PHE A 469 -19.28 33.00 20.37
N LEU A 470 -19.07 33.86 19.36
CA LEU A 470 -18.60 33.48 18.03
C LEU A 470 -17.31 34.23 17.67
N ARG A 471 -16.46 33.57 16.88
CA ARG A 471 -15.33 34.18 16.17
C ARG A 471 -15.60 34.13 14.68
N GLU A 472 -15.31 35.20 13.97
CA GLU A 472 -15.23 35.17 12.51
C GLU A 472 -13.86 34.64 12.11
N ASP A 473 -13.85 33.55 11.34
CA ASP A 473 -12.61 32.96 10.80
C ASP A 473 -12.34 33.55 9.41
N ALA A 474 -11.06 33.66 9.04
CA ALA A 474 -10.65 34.13 7.72
C ALA A 474 -11.06 33.11 6.64
N GLY A 475 -12.24 33.29 6.06
CA GLY A 475 -12.78 32.48 4.96
C GLY A 475 -12.70 33.20 3.61
N HIS A 476 -12.29 32.48 2.56
CA HIS A 476 -12.24 33.03 1.19
C HIS A 476 -13.63 33.10 0.55
N GLY A 477 -14.21 34.31 0.51
CA GLY A 477 -15.40 34.66 -0.30
C GLY A 477 -16.77 34.47 0.38
N GLU A 478 -16.87 33.61 1.39
CA GLU A 478 -18.04 33.46 2.26
C GLU A 478 -17.62 33.66 3.72
N ARG A 479 -18.40 34.42 4.52
CA ARG A 479 -18.12 34.61 5.96
C ARG A 479 -18.35 33.31 6.72
N VAL A 480 -17.30 32.80 7.37
CA VAL A 480 -17.31 31.59 8.19
C VAL A 480 -17.19 31.98 9.66
N TYR A 481 -18.00 31.36 10.51
CA TYR A 481 -18.00 31.61 11.94
C TYR A 481 -17.76 30.32 12.70
N SER A 482 -17.07 30.43 13.83
CA SER A 482 -16.80 29.31 14.73
C SER A 482 -17.20 29.65 16.16
N LEU A 483 -17.72 28.66 16.87
CA LEU A 483 -17.99 28.76 18.31
C LEU A 483 -16.66 28.84 19.07
N ILE A 484 -16.48 29.86 19.90
CA ILE A 484 -15.20 30.14 20.58
C ILE A 484 -14.77 29.00 21.50
N SER A 485 -15.74 28.27 22.09
CA SER A 485 -15.46 27.18 23.02
C SER A 485 -16.26 25.91 22.71
N PRO A 486 -15.60 24.74 22.64
CA PRO A 486 -16.26 23.43 22.55
C PRO A 486 -17.23 23.16 23.71
N LEU A 487 -16.90 23.62 24.92
CA LEU A 487 -17.75 23.45 26.10
C LEU A 487 -19.01 24.31 26.00
N LEU A 488 -18.89 25.53 25.47
CA LEU A 488 -20.03 26.40 25.16
C LEU A 488 -20.94 25.74 24.11
N ALA A 489 -20.37 25.19 23.04
CA ALA A 489 -21.14 24.49 22.00
C ALA A 489 -21.92 23.30 22.58
N SER A 490 -21.27 22.48 23.43
CA SER A 490 -21.90 21.35 24.10
C SER A 490 -22.98 21.79 25.10
N ALA A 491 -22.74 22.85 25.88
CA ALA A 491 -23.71 23.39 26.84
C ALA A 491 -24.93 23.98 26.13
N VAL A 492 -24.72 24.78 25.07
CA VAL A 492 -25.80 25.31 24.22
C VAL A 492 -26.60 24.15 23.64
N TYR A 493 -25.94 23.19 23.00
CA TYR A 493 -26.62 22.03 22.41
C TYR A 493 -27.40 21.24 23.48
N ALA A 494 -26.80 21.00 24.65
CA ALA A 494 -27.42 20.29 25.78
C ALA A 494 -28.62 21.05 26.39
N SER A 495 -28.67 22.38 26.26
CA SER A 495 -29.80 23.19 26.73
C SER A 495 -31.03 23.16 25.80
N ILE A 496 -30.87 22.75 24.52
CA ILE A 496 -31.98 22.73 23.56
C ILE A 496 -32.96 21.60 23.91
N PRO A 497 -34.29 21.82 23.97
CA PRO A 497 -35.24 20.72 24.17
C PRO A 497 -35.16 19.65 23.07
N ARG A 498 -35.34 18.37 23.42
CA ARG A 498 -35.18 17.22 22.49
C ARG A 498 -36.01 17.36 21.21
N GLN A 499 -37.27 17.80 21.31
CA GLN A 499 -38.15 18.03 20.16
C GLN A 499 -37.61 19.12 19.22
N ARG A 500 -37.08 20.21 19.79
CA ARG A 500 -36.50 21.31 19.03
C ARG A 500 -35.18 20.91 18.36
N ARG A 501 -34.33 20.11 19.01
CA ARG A 501 -33.11 19.55 18.36
C ARG A 501 -33.47 18.74 17.11
N ARG A 502 -34.44 17.82 17.22
CA ARG A 502 -34.90 17.00 16.09
C ARG A 502 -35.40 17.86 14.93
N GLU A 503 -36.18 18.90 15.22
CA GLU A 503 -36.66 19.84 14.20
C GLU A 503 -35.50 20.58 13.50
N LEU A 504 -34.53 21.07 14.27
CA LEU A 504 -33.36 21.77 13.71
C LEU A 504 -32.49 20.84 12.83
N HIS A 505 -32.20 19.62 13.30
CA HIS A 505 -31.48 18.63 12.48
C HIS A 505 -32.26 18.28 11.21
N ARG A 506 -33.60 18.18 11.26
CA ARG A 506 -34.44 17.92 10.09
C ARG A 506 -34.43 19.06 9.09
N ARG A 507 -34.49 20.31 9.55
CA ARG A 507 -34.40 21.50 8.69
C ARG A 507 -33.04 21.58 8.00
N TYR A 508 -31.97 21.29 8.74
CA TYR A 508 -30.63 21.28 8.16
C TYR A 508 -30.39 20.11 7.20
N LEU A 509 -30.92 18.92 7.51
CA LEU A 509 -30.90 17.79 6.59
C LEU A 509 -31.53 18.16 5.23
N ARG A 510 -32.75 18.73 5.22
CA ARG A 510 -33.41 19.15 3.96
C ARG A 510 -32.58 20.14 3.15
N ARG A 511 -31.75 20.95 3.80
CA ARG A 511 -30.82 21.86 3.12
C ARG A 511 -29.68 21.07 2.48
N LEU A 512 -29.09 20.12 3.21
CA LEU A 512 -28.05 19.24 2.66
C LEU A 512 -28.55 18.42 1.46
N GLU A 513 -29.86 18.14 1.39
CA GLU A 513 -30.49 17.43 0.26
C GLU A 513 -30.72 18.30 -0.99
N GLN A 514 -30.61 19.63 -0.89
CA GLN A 514 -30.79 20.54 -2.04
C GLN A 514 -29.56 20.60 -2.96
N PHE A 515 -28.45 19.99 -2.55
CA PHE A 515 -27.25 19.93 -3.37
C PHE A 515 -27.40 18.89 -4.51
N PRO A 516 -26.73 19.09 -5.66
CA PRO A 516 -26.71 18.12 -6.76
C PRO A 516 -26.25 16.74 -6.30
N GLN A 517 -26.70 15.66 -6.97
CA GLN A 517 -26.38 14.28 -6.54
C GLN A 517 -24.87 14.02 -6.38
N GLU A 518 -24.04 14.54 -7.28
CA GLU A 518 -22.57 14.42 -7.23
C GLU A 518 -21.96 15.01 -5.94
N GLN A 519 -22.62 16.00 -5.34
CA GLN A 519 -22.20 16.66 -4.10
C GLN A 519 -22.82 16.04 -2.84
N LEU A 520 -23.79 15.13 -2.98
CA LEU A 520 -24.37 14.40 -1.85
C LEU A 520 -23.44 13.28 -1.38
N ASP A 521 -22.70 12.64 -2.29
CA ASP A 521 -21.76 11.56 -1.96
C ASP A 521 -20.60 12.03 -1.07
N SER A 522 -20.10 13.26 -1.27
CA SER A 522 -19.08 13.87 -0.40
C SER A 522 -19.60 14.23 1.00
N ARG A 523 -20.93 14.20 1.21
CA ARG A 523 -21.61 14.63 2.44
C ARG A 523 -22.35 13.50 3.16
N LEU A 524 -22.17 12.25 2.75
CA LEU A 524 -22.87 11.09 3.29
C LEU A 524 -22.75 10.96 4.82
N THR A 525 -21.59 11.27 5.39
CA THR A 525 -21.38 11.24 6.85
C THR A 525 -22.24 12.28 7.58
N GLN A 526 -22.31 13.51 7.06
CA GLN A 526 -23.18 14.57 7.60
C GLN A 526 -24.66 14.24 7.40
N LEU A 527 -25.03 13.79 6.21
CA LEU A 527 -26.38 13.38 5.87
C LEU A 527 -26.88 12.27 6.80
N LEU A 528 -26.06 11.24 7.05
CA LEU A 528 -26.39 10.19 8.03
C LEU A 528 -26.49 10.74 9.44
N HIS A 529 -25.52 11.55 9.90
CA HIS A 529 -25.53 12.13 11.25
C HIS A 529 -26.81 12.93 11.51
N HIS A 530 -27.16 13.86 10.62
CA HIS A 530 -28.38 14.67 10.79
C HIS A 530 -29.65 13.85 10.60
N SER A 531 -29.63 12.76 9.81
CA SER A 531 -30.75 11.82 9.70
C SER A 531 -31.00 11.08 11.02
N VAL A 532 -29.94 10.56 11.66
CA VAL A 532 -30.03 9.88 12.97
C VAL A 532 -30.50 10.85 14.05
N ARG A 533 -29.93 12.05 14.11
CA ARG A 533 -30.32 13.08 15.11
C ARG A 533 -31.72 13.65 14.87
N SER A 534 -32.25 13.60 13.65
CA SER A 534 -33.60 14.06 13.31
C SER A 534 -34.68 12.98 13.39
N ASP A 535 -34.32 11.74 13.72
CA ASP A 535 -35.25 10.62 13.88
C ASP A 535 -36.03 10.36 12.58
N MET A 536 -35.32 10.24 11.45
CA MET A 536 -35.90 10.07 10.11
C MET A 536 -35.48 8.72 9.50
N PRO A 537 -36.18 7.60 9.81
CA PRO A 537 -35.78 6.24 9.43
C PRO A 537 -35.48 6.07 7.93
N ASP A 538 -36.35 6.57 7.04
CA ASP A 538 -36.15 6.47 5.58
C ASP A 538 -34.82 7.07 5.13
N LYS A 539 -34.43 8.20 5.74
CA LYS A 539 -33.19 8.92 5.40
C LYS A 539 -31.97 8.25 6.04
N ILE A 540 -32.10 7.72 7.25
CA ILE A 540 -31.04 6.96 7.92
C ILE A 540 -30.70 5.72 7.09
N VAL A 541 -31.71 4.96 6.64
CA VAL A 541 -31.52 3.79 5.77
C VAL A 541 -30.85 4.19 4.45
N MET A 542 -31.41 5.18 3.74
CA MET A 542 -30.90 5.60 2.43
C MET A 542 -29.45 6.11 2.47
N TYR A 543 -29.10 6.96 3.43
CA TYR A 543 -27.74 7.48 3.55
C TYR A 543 -26.78 6.49 4.22
N GLY A 544 -27.28 5.67 5.14
CA GLY A 544 -26.51 4.64 5.81
C GLY A 544 -26.04 3.55 4.85
N GLU A 545 -26.91 3.06 3.95
CA GLU A 545 -26.56 2.09 2.90
C GLU A 545 -25.48 2.64 1.96
N ARG A 546 -25.62 3.89 1.51
CA ARG A 546 -24.63 4.55 0.64
C ARG A 546 -23.30 4.76 1.36
N LEU A 547 -23.33 5.25 2.60
CA LEU A 547 -22.12 5.50 3.39
C LEU A 547 -21.39 4.22 3.74
N SER A 548 -22.12 3.14 4.09
CA SER A 548 -21.50 1.88 4.50
C SER A 548 -20.77 1.23 3.33
N ARG A 549 -21.39 1.18 2.13
CA ARG A 549 -20.75 0.72 0.88
C ARG A 549 -19.54 1.58 0.48
N ALA A 550 -19.69 2.91 0.50
CA ALA A 550 -18.60 3.82 0.19
C ALA A 550 -17.43 3.72 1.20
N SER A 551 -17.72 3.44 2.47
CA SER A 551 -16.71 3.26 3.52
C SER A 551 -15.94 1.95 3.37
N LEU A 552 -16.61 0.86 2.96
CA LEU A 552 -15.91 -0.39 2.61
C LEU A 552 -14.90 -0.18 1.47
N LEU A 553 -15.28 0.57 0.42
CA LEU A 553 -14.39 0.89 -0.71
C LEU A 553 -13.17 1.73 -0.28
N ARG A 554 -13.34 2.60 0.72
CA ARG A 554 -12.27 3.46 1.28
C ARG A 554 -11.45 2.81 2.38
N TRP A 555 -11.70 1.54 2.66
CA TRP A 555 -11.06 0.79 3.76
C TRP A 555 -11.31 1.38 5.16
N ASP A 556 -12.46 2.02 5.37
CA ASP A 556 -12.88 2.58 6.66
C ASP A 556 -13.90 1.66 7.33
N ALA A 557 -13.37 0.67 8.06
CA ALA A 557 -14.20 -0.31 8.76
C ALA A 557 -15.09 0.33 9.83
N ASP A 558 -14.63 1.36 10.53
CA ASP A 558 -15.37 1.98 11.62
C ASP A 558 -16.56 2.80 11.13
N SER A 559 -16.39 3.59 10.06
CA SER A 559 -17.53 4.27 9.43
C SER A 559 -18.50 3.28 8.78
N ALA A 560 -17.99 2.19 8.19
CA ALA A 560 -18.85 1.13 7.65
C ALA A 560 -19.69 0.48 8.75
N ILE A 561 -19.08 0.17 9.90
CA ILE A 561 -19.76 -0.37 11.09
C ILE A 561 -20.78 0.62 11.64
N HIS A 562 -20.38 1.89 11.81
CA HIS A 562 -21.27 2.93 12.33
C HIS A 562 -22.50 3.12 11.42
N ALA A 563 -22.28 3.19 10.11
CA ALA A 563 -23.34 3.37 9.12
C ALA A 563 -24.28 2.16 9.07
N ALA A 564 -23.74 0.94 9.00
CA ALA A 564 -24.55 -0.27 8.97
C ALA A 564 -25.35 -0.49 10.27
N ARG A 565 -24.77 -0.18 11.44
CA ARG A 565 -25.51 -0.20 12.72
C ARG A 565 -26.61 0.86 12.78
N ALA A 566 -26.39 2.05 12.22
CA ALA A 566 -27.43 3.07 12.12
C ALA A 566 -28.61 2.58 11.26
N VAL A 567 -28.35 1.90 10.14
CA VAL A 567 -29.39 1.24 9.33
C VAL A 567 -30.15 0.22 10.17
N LEU A 568 -29.46 -0.72 10.83
CA LEU A 568 -30.10 -1.76 11.65
C LEU A 568 -30.95 -1.20 12.79
N SER A 569 -30.58 -0.04 13.35
CA SER A 569 -31.32 0.57 14.47
C SER A 569 -32.72 1.08 14.12
N CYS A 570 -33.02 1.30 12.83
CA CYS A 570 -34.28 1.90 12.39
C CYS A 570 -34.91 1.23 11.15
N VAL A 571 -34.29 0.16 10.61
CA VAL A 571 -34.80 -0.58 9.44
C VAL A 571 -36.22 -1.11 9.65
N ASP A 572 -36.59 -1.40 10.90
CA ASP A 572 -37.93 -1.88 11.27
C ASP A 572 -39.04 -0.85 11.04
N GLU A 573 -38.68 0.44 11.02
CA GLU A 573 -39.60 1.55 10.76
C GLU A 573 -39.77 1.84 9.26
N VAL A 574 -38.97 1.20 8.40
CA VAL A 574 -39.00 1.36 6.93
C VAL A 574 -39.45 0.04 6.27
N PRO A 575 -40.75 -0.14 5.99
CA PRO A 575 -41.28 -1.44 5.57
C PRO A 575 -40.82 -1.88 4.16
N VAL A 576 -40.38 -0.96 3.30
CA VAL A 576 -39.94 -1.26 1.94
C VAL A 576 -38.61 -2.02 1.96
N ARG A 577 -38.60 -3.24 1.42
CA ARG A 577 -37.43 -4.14 1.36
C ARG A 577 -36.76 -4.34 2.72
N ARG A 578 -37.51 -4.20 3.83
CA ARG A 578 -37.00 -4.27 5.22
C ARG A 578 -36.03 -5.43 5.41
N ILE A 579 -36.46 -6.64 5.08
CA ILE A 579 -35.67 -7.87 5.26
C ILE A 579 -34.38 -7.86 4.42
N GLU A 580 -34.46 -7.45 3.15
CA GLU A 580 -33.30 -7.36 2.25
C GLU A 580 -32.28 -6.33 2.76
N ARG A 581 -32.75 -5.17 3.23
CA ARG A 581 -31.89 -4.12 3.80
C ARG A 581 -31.23 -4.53 5.11
N THR A 582 -31.95 -5.25 5.97
CA THR A 582 -31.38 -5.86 7.18
C THR A 582 -30.28 -6.85 6.80
N ALA A 583 -30.50 -7.67 5.77
CA ALA A 583 -29.51 -8.63 5.29
C ALA A 583 -28.24 -7.93 4.74
N GLU A 584 -28.41 -6.90 3.91
CA GLU A 584 -27.30 -6.12 3.36
C GLU A 584 -26.48 -5.39 4.45
N ALA A 585 -27.14 -4.83 5.46
CA ALA A 585 -26.44 -4.18 6.57
C ALA A 585 -25.56 -5.17 7.36
N HIS A 586 -26.08 -6.36 7.65
CA HIS A 586 -25.30 -7.44 8.27
C HIS A 586 -24.16 -7.94 7.36
N LEU A 587 -24.36 -8.00 6.03
CA LEU A 587 -23.29 -8.36 5.09
C LEU A 587 -22.14 -7.34 5.12
N VAL A 588 -22.47 -6.04 5.15
CA VAL A 588 -21.48 -4.96 5.28
C VAL A 588 -20.73 -5.03 6.60
N LEU A 589 -21.41 -5.32 7.72
CA LEU A 589 -20.77 -5.57 9.01
C LEU A 589 -19.82 -6.77 8.95
N GLY A 590 -20.24 -7.86 8.29
CA GLY A 590 -19.40 -9.03 8.03
C GLY A 590 -18.08 -8.66 7.34
N HIS A 591 -18.15 -7.86 6.28
CA HIS A 591 -16.96 -7.35 5.59
C HIS A 591 -16.10 -6.43 6.46
N ALA A 592 -16.71 -5.49 7.18
CA ALA A 592 -15.97 -4.53 8.00
C ALA A 592 -15.23 -5.21 9.18
N HIS A 593 -15.87 -6.19 9.85
CA HIS A 593 -15.22 -6.99 10.89
C HIS A 593 -14.11 -7.89 10.34
N ARG A 594 -14.28 -8.45 9.13
CA ARG A 594 -13.21 -9.18 8.43
C ARG A 594 -11.98 -8.29 8.19
N MET A 595 -12.17 -7.03 7.77
CA MET A 595 -11.08 -6.07 7.57
C MET A 595 -10.33 -5.71 8.87
N ARG A 596 -11.03 -5.80 10.02
CA ARG A 596 -10.46 -5.64 11.36
C ARG A 596 -9.87 -6.94 11.94
N TRP A 597 -9.88 -8.04 11.18
CA TRP A 597 -9.44 -9.37 11.64
C TRP A 597 -10.28 -9.92 12.81
N GLU A 598 -11.51 -9.41 12.99
CA GLU A 598 -12.45 -9.81 14.04
C GLU A 598 -13.33 -10.95 13.53
N TRP A 599 -12.73 -12.13 13.40
CA TRP A 599 -13.36 -13.29 12.76
C TRP A 599 -14.69 -13.72 13.40
N ASP A 600 -14.77 -13.73 14.73
CA ASP A 600 -16.00 -14.08 15.46
C ASP A 600 -17.15 -13.12 15.14
N ALA A 601 -16.86 -11.82 15.19
CA ALA A 601 -17.84 -10.79 14.88
C ALA A 601 -18.26 -10.87 13.41
N SER A 602 -17.31 -11.04 12.50
CA SER A 602 -17.59 -11.22 11.06
C SER A 602 -18.52 -12.42 10.80
N LEU A 603 -18.22 -13.58 11.38
CA LEU A 603 -19.02 -14.79 11.21
C LEU A 603 -20.42 -14.67 11.85
N ALA A 604 -20.55 -13.98 12.99
CA ALA A 604 -21.84 -13.71 13.61
C ALA A 604 -22.74 -12.83 12.73
N GLU A 605 -22.17 -11.77 12.15
CA GLU A 605 -22.88 -10.86 11.24
C GLU A 605 -23.24 -11.56 9.92
N LEU A 606 -22.35 -12.39 9.36
CA LEU A 606 -22.64 -13.18 8.17
C LEU A 606 -23.74 -14.23 8.41
N ARG A 607 -23.82 -14.85 9.60
CA ARG A 607 -24.95 -15.71 9.99
C ARG A 607 -26.27 -14.96 9.91
N ALA A 608 -26.32 -13.74 10.45
CA ALA A 608 -27.50 -12.90 10.42
C ALA A 608 -27.87 -12.49 8.99
N ALA A 609 -26.90 -12.08 8.17
CA ALA A 609 -27.12 -11.73 6.76
C ALA A 609 -27.74 -12.90 5.97
N ILE A 610 -27.17 -14.10 6.11
CA ILE A 610 -27.64 -15.31 5.45
C ILE A 610 -29.10 -15.61 5.82
N ALA A 611 -29.45 -15.58 7.11
CA ALA A 611 -30.81 -15.86 7.55
C ALA A 611 -31.85 -14.89 6.96
N HIS A 612 -31.51 -13.60 6.90
CA HIS A 612 -32.40 -12.59 6.33
C HIS A 612 -32.53 -12.71 4.81
N PHE A 613 -31.44 -12.93 4.06
CA PHE A 613 -31.52 -13.15 2.61
C PHE A 613 -32.39 -14.35 2.23
N GLN A 614 -32.35 -15.42 3.04
CA GLN A 614 -33.23 -16.56 2.86
C GLN A 614 -34.70 -16.20 3.08
N SER A 615 -35.01 -15.43 4.13
CA SER A 615 -36.39 -15.05 4.43
C SER A 615 -37.02 -14.11 3.40
N CYS A 616 -36.21 -13.38 2.62
CA CYS A 616 -36.69 -12.59 1.48
C CYS A 616 -36.56 -13.28 0.11
N GLY A 617 -36.14 -14.55 0.07
CA GLY A 617 -36.02 -15.33 -1.16
C GLY A 617 -34.86 -14.93 -2.09
N ASN A 618 -33.89 -14.14 -1.61
CA ASN A 618 -32.70 -13.77 -2.38
C ASN A 618 -31.60 -14.82 -2.21
N GLU A 619 -31.78 -15.97 -2.87
CA GLU A 619 -30.88 -17.12 -2.72
C GLU A 619 -29.46 -16.86 -3.24
N ASN A 620 -29.27 -16.03 -4.27
CA ASN A 620 -27.93 -15.71 -4.78
C ASN A 620 -27.12 -14.90 -3.76
N ALA A 621 -27.73 -13.91 -3.11
CA ALA A 621 -27.09 -13.16 -2.03
C ALA A 621 -26.82 -14.04 -0.80
N ALA A 622 -27.75 -14.94 -0.45
CA ALA A 622 -27.54 -15.92 0.62
C ALA A 622 -26.39 -16.89 0.32
N CYS A 623 -26.24 -17.33 -0.93
CA CYS A 623 -25.12 -18.15 -1.40
C CYS A 623 -23.79 -17.40 -1.31
N SER A 624 -23.76 -16.15 -1.79
CA SER A 624 -22.58 -15.28 -1.75
C SER A 624 -22.13 -14.99 -0.31
N ALA A 625 -23.05 -14.67 0.60
CA ALA A 625 -22.76 -14.46 2.02
C ALA A 625 -22.25 -15.74 2.70
N THR A 626 -22.70 -16.92 2.26
CA THR A 626 -22.24 -18.23 2.78
C THR A 626 -20.84 -18.58 2.28
N ALA A 627 -20.53 -18.31 1.02
CA ALA A 627 -19.18 -18.45 0.47
C ALA A 627 -18.19 -17.51 1.16
N LEU A 628 -18.61 -16.28 1.46
CA LEU A 628 -17.84 -15.34 2.26
C LEU A 628 -17.63 -15.85 3.69
N ALA A 629 -18.66 -16.41 4.35
CA ALA A 629 -18.52 -17.00 5.69
C ALA A 629 -17.55 -18.19 5.71
N CYS A 630 -17.59 -19.04 4.67
CA CYS A 630 -16.63 -20.12 4.48
C CYS A 630 -15.18 -19.58 4.34
N THR A 631 -15.01 -18.52 3.55
CA THR A 631 -13.72 -17.83 3.38
C THR A 631 -13.21 -17.21 4.67
N VAL A 632 -14.08 -16.53 5.44
CA VAL A 632 -13.71 -15.92 6.72
C VAL A 632 -13.34 -16.98 7.77
N ALA A 633 -14.08 -18.09 7.82
CA ALA A 633 -13.74 -19.21 8.71
C ALA A 633 -12.39 -19.83 8.34
N TRP A 634 -12.10 -19.95 7.04
CA TRP A 634 -10.81 -20.41 6.53
C TRP A 634 -9.68 -19.45 6.90
N GLU A 635 -9.84 -18.15 6.66
CA GLU A 635 -8.86 -17.10 7.02
C GLU A 635 -8.60 -17.03 8.53
N GLY A 636 -9.64 -17.21 9.33
CA GLY A 636 -9.58 -17.33 10.78
C GLY A 636 -9.02 -18.66 11.29
N ARG A 637 -8.62 -19.58 10.40
CA ARG A 637 -8.08 -20.92 10.68
C ARG A 637 -9.02 -21.82 11.49
N ARG A 638 -10.32 -21.71 11.24
CA ARG A 638 -11.38 -22.47 11.93
C ARG A 638 -11.88 -23.58 11.03
N LEU A 639 -11.13 -24.68 10.98
CA LEU A 639 -11.41 -25.78 10.05
C LEU A 639 -12.81 -26.38 10.24
N THR A 640 -13.24 -26.60 11.48
CA THR A 640 -14.57 -27.12 11.79
C THR A 640 -15.69 -26.17 11.35
N GLU A 641 -15.52 -24.85 11.54
CA GLU A 641 -16.47 -23.86 11.03
C GLU A 641 -16.40 -23.74 9.51
N THR A 642 -15.23 -23.94 8.91
CA THR A 642 -15.05 -23.95 7.44
C THR A 642 -15.81 -25.11 6.83
N GLU A 643 -15.67 -26.33 7.36
CA GLU A 643 -16.45 -27.51 6.94
C GLU A 643 -17.96 -27.28 7.07
N TYR A 644 -18.38 -26.69 8.20
CA TYR A 644 -19.78 -26.33 8.45
C TYR A 644 -20.33 -25.39 7.37
N TRP A 645 -19.59 -24.33 7.06
CA TRP A 645 -20.01 -23.33 6.07
C TRP A 645 -19.96 -23.85 4.65
N LEU A 646 -18.93 -24.63 4.33
CA LEU A 646 -18.75 -25.30 3.06
C LEU A 646 -19.94 -26.22 2.74
N ASP A 647 -20.27 -27.13 3.66
CA ASP A 647 -21.33 -28.11 3.47
C ASP A 647 -22.72 -27.46 3.32
N ARG A 648 -22.99 -26.40 4.10
CA ARG A 648 -24.19 -25.57 3.91
C ARG A 648 -24.18 -24.80 2.59
N GLY A 649 -23.06 -24.20 2.23
CA GLY A 649 -22.89 -23.43 1.00
C GLY A 649 -23.13 -24.29 -0.23
N LEU A 650 -22.48 -25.45 -0.31
CA LEU A 650 -22.60 -26.38 -1.44
C LEU A 650 -24.04 -26.86 -1.61
N ARG A 651 -24.68 -27.31 -0.53
CA ARG A 651 -26.10 -27.70 -0.59
C ARG A 651 -26.99 -26.59 -1.11
N ARG A 652 -26.77 -25.35 -0.65
CA ARG A 652 -27.60 -24.21 -1.05
C ARG A 652 -27.35 -23.79 -2.50
N CYS A 653 -26.10 -23.68 -2.92
CA CYS A 653 -25.76 -23.26 -4.27
C CYS A 653 -26.20 -24.30 -5.32
N ARG A 654 -26.09 -25.60 -5.00
CA ARG A 654 -26.62 -26.68 -5.84
C ARG A 654 -28.14 -26.62 -5.99
N ALA A 655 -28.86 -26.28 -4.92
CA ALA A 655 -30.32 -26.15 -4.94
C ALA A 655 -30.82 -24.90 -5.68
N SER A 656 -29.99 -23.85 -5.80
CA SER A 656 -30.36 -22.53 -6.34
C SER A 656 -29.65 -22.17 -7.65
N THR A 657 -28.87 -23.09 -8.25
CA THR A 657 -28.13 -22.90 -9.52
C THR A 657 -27.21 -21.67 -9.56
N CYS A 658 -26.69 -21.24 -8.40
CA CYS A 658 -25.78 -20.09 -8.32
C CYS A 658 -24.35 -20.51 -8.69
N THR A 659 -23.83 -20.10 -9.84
CA THR A 659 -22.57 -20.64 -10.40
C THR A 659 -21.31 -20.07 -9.73
N GLU A 660 -21.24 -18.77 -9.48
CA GLU A 660 -20.04 -18.10 -8.94
C GLU A 660 -19.77 -18.44 -7.45
N PRO A 661 -20.77 -18.39 -6.54
CA PRO A 661 -20.56 -18.86 -5.16
C PRO A 661 -20.29 -20.37 -5.10
N LEU A 662 -20.91 -21.17 -5.99
CA LEU A 662 -20.67 -22.61 -6.07
C LEU A 662 -19.22 -22.90 -6.48
N SER A 663 -18.65 -22.15 -7.43
CA SER A 663 -17.24 -22.34 -7.81
C SER A 663 -16.31 -22.06 -6.64
N ILE A 664 -16.53 -20.96 -5.89
CA ILE A 664 -15.72 -20.61 -4.72
C ILE A 664 -15.79 -21.72 -3.66
N LEU A 665 -16.99 -22.23 -3.39
CA LEU A 665 -17.22 -23.28 -2.40
C LEU A 665 -16.66 -24.64 -2.86
N LEU A 666 -16.80 -25.03 -4.13
CA LEU A 666 -16.22 -26.27 -4.63
C LEU A 666 -14.69 -26.23 -4.59
N THR A 667 -14.08 -25.09 -4.95
CA THR A 667 -12.63 -24.89 -4.81
C THR A 667 -12.19 -24.99 -3.35
N GLN A 668 -12.88 -24.34 -2.42
CA GLN A 668 -12.58 -24.43 -0.99
C GLN A 668 -12.84 -25.83 -0.41
N GLY A 669 -13.88 -26.52 -0.88
CA GLY A 669 -14.21 -27.86 -0.43
C GLY A 669 -13.25 -28.92 -0.93
N ALA A 670 -12.76 -28.75 -2.15
CA ALA A 670 -11.71 -29.61 -2.65
C ALA A 670 -10.38 -29.35 -1.95
N LEU A 671 -10.04 -28.09 -1.66
CA LEU A 671 -8.88 -27.75 -0.82
C LEU A 671 -8.98 -28.42 0.57
N LEU A 672 -10.14 -28.33 1.22
CA LEU A 672 -10.38 -28.90 2.54
C LEU A 672 -10.36 -30.43 2.54
N ALA A 673 -10.96 -31.07 1.54
CA ALA A 673 -10.92 -32.52 1.36
C ALA A 673 -9.48 -33.02 1.12
N ASN A 674 -8.67 -32.29 0.35
CA ASN A 674 -7.25 -32.60 0.17
C ASN A 674 -6.44 -32.44 1.47
N LEU A 675 -6.71 -31.40 2.25
CA LEU A 675 -6.06 -31.20 3.55
C LEU A 675 -6.41 -32.30 4.57
N SER A 676 -7.60 -32.88 4.45
CA SER A 676 -8.06 -34.00 5.29
C SER A 676 -7.70 -35.38 4.71
N GLY A 677 -7.02 -35.45 3.56
CA GLY A 677 -6.64 -36.71 2.91
C GLY A 677 -7.81 -37.49 2.26
N ASP A 678 -9.01 -36.90 2.18
CA ASP A 678 -10.19 -37.54 1.59
C ASP A 678 -10.19 -37.34 0.07
N SER A 679 -9.45 -38.23 -0.59
CA SER A 679 -9.08 -38.02 -1.97
C SER A 679 -10.27 -38.12 -2.94
N ALA A 680 -11.18 -39.06 -2.66
CA ALA A 680 -12.39 -39.29 -3.43
C ALA A 680 -13.37 -38.11 -3.33
N LYS A 681 -13.48 -37.48 -2.15
CA LYS A 681 -14.34 -36.32 -1.95
C LYS A 681 -13.82 -35.08 -2.66
N ALA A 682 -12.51 -34.88 -2.69
CA ALA A 682 -11.90 -33.78 -3.43
C ALA A 682 -12.09 -33.93 -4.95
N ASP A 683 -11.88 -35.15 -5.49
CA ASP A 683 -12.16 -35.46 -6.91
C ASP A 683 -13.62 -35.22 -7.28
N ALA A 684 -14.54 -35.55 -6.37
CA ALA A 684 -15.97 -35.30 -6.58
C ALA A 684 -16.26 -33.79 -6.69
N TYR A 685 -15.62 -32.95 -5.87
CA TYR A 685 -15.78 -31.50 -5.95
C TYR A 685 -15.20 -30.91 -7.25
N TRP A 686 -14.05 -31.38 -7.74
CA TRP A 686 -13.49 -30.89 -9.02
C TRP A 686 -14.27 -31.36 -10.23
N LYS A 687 -14.70 -32.63 -10.28
CA LYS A 687 -15.57 -33.11 -11.36
C LYS A 687 -16.85 -32.29 -11.44
N GLU A 688 -17.39 -31.91 -10.29
CA GLU A 688 -18.54 -31.01 -10.26
C GLU A 688 -18.16 -29.61 -10.75
N LEU A 689 -17.02 -29.05 -10.33
CA LEU A 689 -16.56 -27.74 -10.79
C LEU A 689 -16.36 -27.71 -12.32
N GLU A 690 -15.73 -28.72 -12.89
CA GLU A 690 -15.55 -28.90 -14.35
C GLU A 690 -16.88 -29.04 -15.11
N SER A 691 -17.93 -29.52 -14.43
CA SER A 691 -19.27 -29.67 -14.99
C SER A 691 -20.11 -28.40 -14.94
N ILE A 692 -19.68 -27.36 -14.20
CA ILE A 692 -20.40 -26.09 -14.13
C ILE A 692 -20.24 -25.40 -15.49
N PRO A 693 -21.34 -25.08 -16.18
CA PRO A 693 -21.26 -24.41 -17.47
C PRO A 693 -20.63 -23.03 -17.31
N HIS A 694 -19.43 -22.86 -17.85
CA HIS A 694 -18.94 -21.55 -18.25
C HIS A 694 -19.79 -21.05 -19.42
N PRO A 695 -20.05 -19.74 -19.55
CA PRO A 695 -20.83 -19.20 -20.66
C PRO A 695 -20.28 -19.74 -22.00
N SER A 696 -21.08 -20.58 -22.65
CA SER A 696 -20.69 -21.34 -23.83
C SER A 696 -20.90 -20.51 -25.10
N VAL A 697 -19.87 -20.49 -25.96
CA VAL A 697 -19.98 -20.03 -27.35
C VAL A 697 -20.62 -21.17 -28.17
N PRO A 698 -21.49 -20.88 -29.16
CA PRO A 698 -22.26 -21.91 -29.88
C PRO A 698 -21.37 -22.93 -30.62
N ASN A 699 -21.84 -24.18 -30.68
CA ASN A 699 -21.18 -25.33 -31.33
C ASN A 699 -20.74 -25.05 -32.78
N ALA A 700 -19.52 -25.46 -33.13
CA ALA A 700 -19.03 -25.44 -34.50
C ALA A 700 -19.63 -26.60 -35.35
N PRO A 701 -19.86 -26.41 -36.67
CA PRO A 701 -20.44 -27.44 -37.54
C PRO A 701 -19.44 -28.53 -37.97
N ASP A 702 -20.00 -29.65 -38.43
CA ASP A 702 -19.38 -30.93 -38.84
C ASP A 702 -18.22 -30.79 -39.88
N PRO A 703 -17.11 -31.56 -39.77
CA PRO A 703 -15.89 -31.38 -40.59
C PRO A 703 -15.98 -31.84 -42.05
N SER A 704 -17.16 -32.22 -42.54
CA SER A 704 -17.32 -32.94 -43.81
C SER A 704 -17.42 -32.06 -45.06
N THR A 705 -17.29 -30.73 -44.93
CA THR A 705 -17.38 -29.80 -46.07
C THR A 705 -16.25 -28.76 -46.08
N GLN A 706 -15.09 -29.12 -46.65
CA GLN A 706 -14.14 -28.15 -47.18
C GLN A 706 -14.49 -27.85 -48.64
N SER A 707 -14.77 -26.59 -48.95
CA SER A 707 -14.62 -26.02 -50.28
C SER A 707 -13.98 -24.63 -50.18
N LEU A 708 -13.05 -24.39 -51.08
CA LEU A 708 -12.12 -23.28 -51.15
C LEU A 708 -12.79 -21.91 -51.35
N ALA A 709 -12.11 -20.89 -50.83
CA ALA A 709 -12.21 -19.47 -51.20
C ALA A 709 -13.50 -18.71 -50.84
N SER A 710 -13.58 -18.28 -49.57
CA SER A 710 -13.95 -16.91 -49.22
C SER A 710 -13.31 -16.54 -47.89
N PRO A 711 -12.87 -15.28 -47.68
CA PRO A 711 -12.26 -14.88 -46.44
C PRO A 711 -13.32 -14.89 -45.35
N PHE A 712 -13.27 -15.92 -44.51
CA PHE A 712 -13.93 -15.93 -43.22
C PHE A 712 -13.47 -14.66 -42.48
N ARG A 713 -14.38 -13.75 -42.14
CA ARG A 713 -14.06 -12.63 -41.24
C ARG A 713 -13.70 -13.24 -39.89
N MET A 714 -12.41 -13.23 -39.59
CA MET A 714 -11.85 -13.65 -38.29
C MET A 714 -12.33 -12.68 -37.20
N PRO A 715 -12.88 -13.16 -36.07
CA PRO A 715 -12.92 -12.37 -34.84
C PRO A 715 -11.48 -12.17 -34.36
N GLY A 716 -11.08 -10.91 -34.09
CA GLY A 716 -9.87 -10.48 -33.37
C GLY A 716 -8.52 -11.18 -33.67
N ALA A 717 -7.54 -10.47 -34.24
CA ALA A 717 -6.18 -11.01 -34.41
C ALA A 717 -5.55 -11.43 -33.06
N ARG A 718 -5.27 -12.73 -32.89
CA ARG A 718 -4.58 -13.27 -31.69
C ARG A 718 -3.24 -12.53 -31.46
N ARG A 719 -3.02 -12.01 -30.25
CA ARG A 719 -1.81 -11.25 -29.87
C ARG A 719 -0.75 -12.17 -29.23
N ARG A 720 0.50 -11.69 -29.15
CA ARG A 720 1.65 -12.37 -28.52
C ARG A 720 1.93 -11.78 -27.14
N LEU A 721 2.20 -12.62 -26.14
CA LEU A 721 2.59 -12.19 -24.78
C LEU A 721 4.09 -11.94 -24.69
N SER A 722 4.49 -11.09 -23.75
CA SER A 722 5.89 -10.72 -23.47
C SER A 722 6.11 -10.78 -21.97
N VAL A 723 7.18 -11.45 -21.54
CA VAL A 723 7.44 -11.81 -20.14
C VAL A 723 8.93 -11.58 -19.83
N PRO A 724 9.29 -10.68 -18.90
CA PRO A 724 10.66 -10.51 -18.47
C PRO A 724 11.00 -11.58 -17.42
N MET A 725 12.26 -11.98 -17.41
CA MET A 725 12.82 -12.90 -16.42
C MET A 725 14.14 -12.34 -15.88
N VAL A 726 14.27 -12.33 -14.56
CA VAL A 726 15.52 -11.97 -13.86
C VAL A 726 16.58 -13.05 -14.06
N SER A 727 16.17 -14.28 -14.39
CA SER A 727 17.04 -15.42 -14.60
C SER A 727 17.22 -15.72 -16.09
N THR A 728 18.35 -16.35 -16.42
CA THR A 728 18.71 -16.69 -17.80
C THR A 728 18.48 -18.17 -18.11
N VAL A 729 18.21 -18.44 -19.39
CA VAL A 729 18.15 -19.77 -19.97
C VAL A 729 19.16 -19.82 -21.11
N SER A 730 20.07 -20.79 -21.06
CA SER A 730 21.15 -20.94 -22.05
C SER A 730 21.01 -22.20 -22.90
N GLU A 731 20.19 -23.15 -22.44
CA GLU A 731 20.03 -24.47 -23.05
C GLU A 731 18.53 -24.79 -23.23
N LEU A 732 18.21 -25.53 -24.29
CA LEU A 732 16.83 -25.91 -24.63
C LEU A 732 16.53 -27.39 -24.35
N ASP A 733 17.52 -28.17 -23.91
CA ASP A 733 17.37 -29.59 -23.67
C ASP A 733 16.63 -29.84 -22.35
N PRO A 734 15.45 -30.49 -22.36
CA PRO A 734 14.72 -30.78 -21.13
C PRO A 734 15.52 -31.68 -20.17
N SER A 735 16.44 -32.52 -20.66
CA SER A 735 17.25 -33.39 -19.79
C SER A 735 18.27 -32.63 -18.93
N LEU A 736 18.61 -31.39 -19.29
CA LEU A 736 19.52 -30.51 -18.55
C LEU A 736 18.79 -29.57 -17.58
N LEU A 737 17.47 -29.76 -17.42
CA LEU A 737 16.65 -28.94 -16.52
C LEU A 737 17.11 -29.09 -15.06
N PHE A 738 17.74 -28.03 -14.56
CA PHE A 738 18.19 -27.94 -13.17
C PHE A 738 17.70 -26.68 -12.45
N THR A 739 17.37 -25.61 -13.18
CA THR A 739 16.98 -24.33 -12.60
C THR A 739 15.49 -24.04 -12.79
N VAL A 740 14.93 -23.25 -11.87
CA VAL A 740 13.54 -22.76 -11.96
C VAL A 740 13.29 -22.02 -13.29
N ALA A 741 14.31 -21.35 -13.83
CA ALA A 741 14.22 -20.64 -15.12
C ALA A 741 13.91 -21.60 -16.28
N HIS A 742 14.62 -22.73 -16.38
CA HIS A 742 14.34 -23.77 -17.39
C HIS A 742 12.92 -24.33 -17.21
N GLY A 743 12.52 -24.56 -15.95
CA GLY A 743 11.16 -25.02 -15.62
C GLY A 743 10.05 -24.06 -16.07
N LYS A 744 10.31 -22.75 -16.19
CA LYS A 744 9.31 -21.78 -16.68
C LYS A 744 9.07 -21.83 -18.18
N VAL A 745 10.06 -22.27 -18.97
CA VAL A 745 10.01 -22.15 -20.44
C VAL A 745 9.92 -23.51 -21.14
N LEU A 746 10.64 -24.53 -20.68
CA LEU A 746 10.70 -25.82 -21.38
C LEU A 746 9.37 -26.60 -21.36
N PRO A 747 8.57 -26.60 -20.28
CA PRO A 747 7.25 -27.25 -20.27
C PRO A 747 6.23 -26.68 -21.27
N LEU A 748 6.50 -25.50 -21.83
CA LEU A 748 5.65 -24.89 -22.87
C LEU A 748 5.91 -25.52 -24.25
N VAL A 749 7.06 -26.18 -24.42
CA VAL A 749 7.53 -26.81 -25.66
C VAL A 749 7.46 -28.34 -25.55
N PHE A 750 7.87 -28.89 -24.41
CA PHE A 750 7.97 -30.33 -24.16
C PHE A 750 6.99 -30.76 -23.08
N GLU A 751 6.22 -31.82 -23.33
CA GLU A 751 5.28 -32.37 -22.35
C GLU A 751 5.69 -33.75 -21.87
N THR A 752 5.17 -34.12 -20.70
CA THR A 752 5.48 -35.34 -19.95
C THR A 752 4.33 -36.34 -19.99
N LEU A 753 4.56 -37.59 -19.57
CA LEU A 753 3.51 -38.63 -19.56
C LEU A 753 2.34 -38.24 -18.66
N THR A 754 2.65 -37.70 -17.50
CA THR A 754 1.70 -37.24 -16.48
C THR A 754 1.96 -35.77 -16.18
N ARG A 755 1.05 -35.11 -15.48
CA ARG A 755 1.19 -33.71 -15.06
C ARG A 755 0.68 -33.56 -13.63
N PRO A 756 1.31 -32.71 -12.80
CA PRO A 756 0.71 -32.29 -11.54
C PRO A 756 -0.57 -31.49 -11.82
N GLY A 757 -1.71 -31.99 -11.37
CA GLY A 757 -3.01 -31.32 -11.43
C GLY A 757 -3.16 -30.23 -10.36
N GLU A 758 -4.32 -29.59 -10.35
CA GLU A 758 -4.63 -28.44 -9.47
C GLU A 758 -4.65 -28.81 -7.97
N GLU A 759 -4.72 -30.09 -7.64
CA GLU A 759 -4.77 -30.62 -6.27
C GLU A 759 -3.44 -31.13 -5.73
N THR A 760 -2.31 -30.90 -6.43
CA THR A 760 -1.05 -31.61 -6.12
C THR A 760 -1.19 -33.13 -6.34
N ARG A 761 -2.13 -33.56 -7.18
CA ARG A 761 -2.24 -34.96 -7.63
C ARG A 761 -1.66 -35.14 -9.00
N ILE A 762 -1.20 -36.35 -9.28
CA ILE A 762 -0.69 -36.70 -10.60
C ILE A 762 -1.85 -37.14 -11.49
N THR A 763 -2.02 -36.42 -12.60
CA THR A 763 -3.05 -36.72 -13.61
C THR A 763 -2.41 -37.20 -14.92
N PRO A 764 -3.09 -38.04 -15.72
CA PRO A 764 -2.64 -38.38 -17.06
C PRO A 764 -2.50 -37.14 -17.96
N TRP A 765 -1.40 -37.06 -18.72
CA TRP A 765 -1.14 -35.95 -19.64
C TRP A 765 -0.95 -36.42 -21.08
N LEU A 766 0.28 -36.71 -21.54
CA LEU A 766 0.47 -37.42 -22.82
C LEU A 766 -0.04 -38.87 -22.75
N ALA A 767 -0.04 -39.44 -21.55
CA ALA A 767 -0.79 -40.65 -21.26
C ALA A 767 -2.29 -40.35 -21.19
N ALA A 768 -3.10 -41.22 -21.80
CA ALA A 768 -4.55 -41.26 -21.60
C ALA A 768 -4.90 -41.85 -20.22
N GLU A 769 -4.12 -42.82 -19.75
CA GLU A 769 -4.22 -43.40 -18.41
C GLU A 769 -2.88 -43.98 -17.93
N PHE A 770 -2.75 -44.11 -16.61
CA PHE A 770 -1.70 -44.90 -15.98
C PHE A 770 -2.27 -45.64 -14.77
N ARG A 771 -1.67 -46.78 -14.41
CA ARG A 771 -2.08 -47.60 -13.26
C ARG A 771 -0.85 -48.13 -12.54
N ALA A 772 -0.82 -47.96 -11.22
CA ALA A 772 0.15 -48.65 -10.37
C ALA A 772 -0.31 -50.11 -10.18
N GLU A 773 0.60 -51.05 -10.42
CA GLU A 773 0.42 -52.49 -10.27
C GLU A 773 1.38 -52.99 -9.17
N GLU A 774 1.07 -54.13 -8.56
CA GLU A 774 1.96 -54.81 -7.60
C GLU A 774 2.47 -53.90 -6.46
N GLY A 775 1.58 -53.09 -5.87
CA GLY A 775 1.94 -52.18 -4.77
C GLY A 775 2.90 -51.05 -5.18
N GLY A 776 2.92 -50.68 -6.47
CA GLY A 776 3.83 -49.66 -6.99
C GLY A 776 5.18 -50.20 -7.44
N ARG A 777 5.28 -51.52 -7.70
CA ARG A 777 6.48 -52.14 -8.29
C ARG A 777 6.43 -52.19 -9.82
N SER A 778 5.24 -52.13 -10.41
CA SER A 778 5.02 -52.03 -11.86
C SER A 778 4.06 -50.89 -12.16
N PHE A 779 4.23 -50.22 -13.29
CA PHE A 779 3.32 -49.19 -13.78
C PHE A 779 2.94 -49.44 -15.23
N TYR A 780 1.64 -49.54 -15.50
CA TYR A 780 1.10 -49.59 -16.86
C TYR A 780 0.72 -48.18 -17.34
N PHE A 781 1.02 -47.87 -18.60
CA PHE A 781 0.67 -46.62 -19.26
C PHE A 781 0.04 -46.88 -20.63
N ARG A 782 -0.96 -46.07 -20.98
CA ARG A 782 -1.50 -45.98 -22.35
C ARG A 782 -1.45 -44.54 -22.83
N LEU A 783 -0.85 -44.32 -24.00
CA LEU A 783 -0.71 -43.02 -24.65
C LEU A 783 -2.00 -42.59 -25.34
N ARG A 784 -2.19 -41.27 -25.47
CA ARG A 784 -3.25 -40.69 -26.29
C ARG A 784 -2.95 -40.86 -27.78
N GLU A 785 -3.96 -41.22 -28.56
CA GLU A 785 -3.81 -41.49 -30.00
C GLU A 785 -3.67 -40.22 -30.85
N ASN A 786 -4.16 -39.07 -30.36
CA ASN A 786 -4.18 -37.81 -31.10
C ASN A 786 -2.98 -36.89 -30.82
N VAL A 787 -2.00 -37.33 -30.02
CA VAL A 787 -0.82 -36.53 -29.70
C VAL A 787 0.20 -36.62 -30.83
N ARG A 788 0.63 -35.46 -31.32
CA ARG A 788 1.66 -35.31 -32.33
C ARG A 788 2.78 -34.40 -31.84
N PHE A 789 3.99 -34.72 -32.27
CA PHE A 789 5.12 -33.81 -32.18
C PHE A 789 4.90 -32.60 -33.10
N HIS A 790 5.69 -31.53 -32.90
CA HIS A 790 5.62 -30.30 -33.69
C HIS A 790 5.89 -30.53 -35.19
N ASP A 791 6.61 -31.59 -35.54
CA ASP A 791 6.89 -32.04 -36.92
C ASP A 791 5.73 -32.86 -37.55
N GLY A 792 4.68 -33.16 -36.79
CA GLY A 792 3.51 -33.91 -37.22
C GLY A 792 3.55 -35.43 -36.94
N ARG A 793 4.70 -35.96 -36.51
CA ARG A 793 4.83 -37.39 -36.16
C ARG A 793 3.99 -37.73 -34.93
N VAL A 794 3.32 -38.88 -34.95
CA VAL A 794 2.51 -39.36 -33.80
C VAL A 794 3.45 -39.85 -32.71
N VAL A 795 3.13 -39.54 -31.45
CA VAL A 795 3.90 -40.01 -30.29
C VAL A 795 3.64 -41.49 -30.04
N THR A 796 4.69 -42.27 -29.83
CA THR A 796 4.61 -43.71 -29.59
C THR A 796 5.32 -44.14 -28.31
N ALA A 797 5.07 -45.37 -27.85
CA ALA A 797 5.79 -45.97 -26.72
C ALA A 797 7.30 -46.06 -26.95
N GLN A 798 7.75 -46.12 -28.21
CA GLN A 798 9.17 -46.12 -28.57
C GLN A 798 9.83 -44.76 -28.28
N ASP A 799 9.14 -43.65 -28.55
CA ASP A 799 9.61 -42.31 -28.20
C ASP A 799 9.77 -42.13 -26.68
N VAL A 800 8.85 -42.73 -25.90
CA VAL A 800 8.92 -42.72 -24.44
C VAL A 800 10.15 -43.47 -23.93
N ARG A 801 10.37 -44.68 -24.43
CA ARG A 801 11.55 -45.48 -24.09
C ARG A 801 12.84 -44.74 -24.43
N PHE A 802 12.93 -44.21 -25.65
CA PHE A 802 14.07 -43.44 -26.10
C PHE A 802 14.34 -42.24 -25.18
N SER A 803 13.31 -41.47 -24.82
CA SER A 803 13.42 -40.31 -23.95
C SER A 803 13.95 -40.67 -22.56
N PHE A 804 13.50 -41.79 -22.00
CA PHE A 804 13.95 -42.28 -20.68
C PHE A 804 15.41 -42.76 -20.71
N GLU A 805 15.77 -43.57 -21.71
CA GLU A 805 17.15 -44.03 -21.90
C GLU A 805 18.11 -42.86 -22.15
N ARG A 806 17.67 -41.87 -22.94
CA ARG A 806 18.41 -40.63 -23.22
C ARG A 806 18.70 -39.84 -21.95
N LEU A 807 17.69 -39.61 -21.10
CA LEU A 807 17.88 -38.93 -19.82
C LEU A 807 18.89 -39.67 -18.95
N LEU A 808 18.74 -41.00 -18.79
CA LEU A 808 19.62 -41.82 -17.96
C LEU A 808 21.08 -41.83 -18.46
N ARG A 809 21.30 -41.80 -19.78
CA ARG A 809 22.64 -41.77 -20.39
C ARG A 809 23.30 -40.39 -20.32
N ASN A 810 22.54 -39.32 -20.14
CA ASN A 810 23.09 -37.97 -20.09
C ASN A 810 23.84 -37.73 -18.76
N GLY A 811 25.16 -37.89 -18.78
CA GLY A 811 26.03 -37.71 -17.61
C GLY A 811 26.00 -36.30 -17.00
N GLU A 812 25.64 -35.29 -17.79
CA GLU A 812 25.51 -33.89 -17.36
C GLU A 812 24.15 -33.61 -16.71
N SER A 813 23.18 -34.52 -16.85
CA SER A 813 21.86 -34.37 -16.26
C SER A 813 21.88 -34.60 -14.74
N HIS A 814 21.34 -33.63 -14.03
CA HIS A 814 21.09 -33.68 -12.58
C HIS A 814 19.80 -34.42 -12.23
N SER A 815 19.00 -34.82 -13.22
CA SER A 815 17.66 -35.40 -13.03
C SER A 815 17.58 -36.90 -13.30
N ARG A 816 18.73 -37.57 -13.52
CA ARG A 816 18.79 -39.02 -13.75
C ARG A 816 18.15 -39.85 -12.64
N TRP A 817 18.21 -39.35 -11.40
CA TRP A 817 17.63 -39.99 -10.21
C TRP A 817 16.11 -40.19 -10.29
N LEU A 818 15.38 -39.43 -11.13
CA LEU A 818 13.94 -39.60 -11.32
C LEU A 818 13.61 -40.96 -11.95
N LEU A 819 14.46 -41.43 -12.87
CA LEU A 819 14.29 -42.69 -13.58
C LEU A 819 15.22 -43.81 -13.07
N GLU A 820 16.16 -43.50 -12.18
CA GLU A 820 17.00 -44.49 -11.46
C GLU A 820 16.20 -45.65 -10.83
N PRO A 821 14.97 -45.45 -10.29
CA PRO A 821 14.19 -46.57 -9.73
C PRO A 821 13.78 -47.66 -10.72
N ILE A 822 13.83 -47.39 -12.03
CA ILE A 822 13.48 -48.38 -13.06
C ILE A 822 14.51 -49.52 -13.05
N ARG A 823 14.04 -50.77 -13.10
CA ARG A 823 14.94 -51.93 -13.15
C ARG A 823 15.94 -51.80 -14.32
N GLY A 824 17.22 -51.95 -14.02
CA GLY A 824 18.31 -51.84 -14.99
C GLY A 824 18.81 -50.41 -15.27
N ALA A 825 18.17 -49.35 -14.74
CA ALA A 825 18.58 -47.97 -14.96
C ALA A 825 19.99 -47.67 -14.41
N THR A 826 20.34 -48.16 -13.22
CA THR A 826 21.68 -47.99 -12.65
C THR A 826 22.76 -48.63 -13.52
N ALA A 827 22.49 -49.81 -14.09
CA ALA A 827 23.42 -50.49 -15.00
C ALA A 827 23.57 -49.73 -16.33
N LEU A 828 22.49 -49.14 -16.84
CA LEU A 828 22.51 -48.26 -18.01
C LEU A 828 23.34 -46.99 -17.76
N MET A 829 23.14 -46.31 -16.62
CA MET A 829 23.90 -45.12 -16.22
C MET A 829 25.40 -45.40 -16.07
N ALA A 830 25.76 -46.62 -15.65
CA ALA A 830 27.15 -47.06 -15.53
C ALA A 830 27.76 -47.57 -16.85
N GLY A 831 26.98 -47.63 -17.94
CA GLY A 831 27.43 -48.17 -19.23
C GLY A 831 27.58 -49.70 -19.25
N ALA A 832 27.11 -50.41 -18.22
CA ALA A 832 27.14 -51.87 -18.14
C ALA A 832 26.04 -52.54 -19.00
N ARG A 833 25.04 -51.76 -19.44
CA ARG A 833 23.97 -52.19 -20.35
C ARG A 833 23.67 -51.12 -21.39
N ASN A 834 23.07 -51.55 -22.50
CA ASN A 834 22.64 -50.67 -23.59
C ASN A 834 21.10 -50.54 -23.68
N ASP A 835 20.36 -51.15 -22.77
CA ASP A 835 18.90 -51.20 -22.77
C ASP A 835 18.34 -50.94 -21.36
N LEU A 836 17.14 -50.35 -21.29
CA LEU A 836 16.40 -50.22 -20.04
C LEU A 836 15.53 -51.47 -19.78
N GLU A 837 16.07 -52.43 -19.04
CA GLU A 837 15.44 -53.75 -18.76
C GLU A 837 14.00 -53.63 -18.26
N GLY A 838 13.74 -52.71 -17.33
CA GLY A 838 12.42 -52.50 -16.74
C GLY A 838 11.39 -51.88 -17.67
N PHE A 839 11.72 -51.51 -18.91
CA PHE A 839 10.79 -50.88 -19.85
C PHE A 839 10.29 -51.87 -20.91
N ARG A 840 9.02 -52.25 -20.84
CA ARG A 840 8.40 -53.21 -21.75
C ARG A 840 7.32 -52.57 -22.62
N ILE A 841 7.56 -52.49 -23.91
CA ILE A 841 6.57 -52.05 -24.91
C ILE A 841 5.57 -53.19 -25.15
N LEU A 842 4.28 -52.90 -25.04
CA LEU A 842 3.19 -53.84 -25.28
C LEU A 842 2.54 -53.63 -26.66
N SER A 843 2.40 -52.36 -27.06
CA SER A 843 1.91 -51.94 -28.37
C SER A 843 2.49 -50.56 -28.75
N THR A 844 2.05 -49.96 -29.85
CA THR A 844 2.50 -48.62 -30.25
C THR A 844 2.12 -47.54 -29.24
N THR A 845 1.05 -47.74 -28.46
CA THR A 845 0.55 -46.78 -27.47
C THR A 845 0.60 -47.29 -26.03
N GLU A 846 0.90 -48.57 -25.80
CA GLU A 846 0.88 -49.17 -24.46
C GLU A 846 2.24 -49.72 -24.05
N PHE A 847 2.62 -49.51 -22.79
CA PHE A 847 3.86 -50.03 -22.22
C PHE A 847 3.75 -50.22 -20.70
N ARG A 848 4.71 -50.96 -20.14
CA ARG A 848 4.91 -51.13 -18.70
C ARG A 848 6.31 -50.72 -18.28
N VAL A 849 6.40 -50.21 -17.05
CA VAL A 849 7.66 -49.87 -16.38
C VAL A 849 7.74 -50.65 -15.07
N GLU A 850 8.75 -51.52 -14.95
CA GLU A 850 9.07 -52.28 -13.74
C GLU A 850 10.16 -51.58 -12.94
N LEU A 851 9.94 -51.47 -11.63
CA LEU A 851 10.85 -50.82 -10.70
C LEU A 851 11.66 -51.86 -9.91
N GLU A 852 12.85 -51.45 -9.48
CA GLU A 852 13.73 -52.28 -8.65
C GLU A 852 13.10 -52.56 -7.28
N ARG A 853 12.45 -51.54 -6.71
CA ARG A 853 11.72 -51.55 -5.43
C ARG A 853 10.38 -50.84 -5.58
N PRO A 854 9.37 -51.16 -4.74
CA PRO A 854 8.10 -50.45 -4.74
C PRO A 854 8.27 -48.94 -4.55
N LEU A 855 7.62 -48.15 -5.41
CA LEU A 855 7.55 -46.70 -5.35
C LEU A 855 6.16 -46.25 -5.81
N ALA A 856 5.20 -46.20 -4.88
CA ALA A 856 3.78 -46.01 -5.16
C ALA A 856 3.45 -44.72 -5.96
N PHE A 857 4.32 -43.72 -5.90
CA PHE A 857 4.17 -42.41 -6.55
C PHE A 857 5.12 -42.22 -7.73
N PHE A 858 5.64 -43.28 -8.36
CA PHE A 858 6.54 -43.15 -9.53
C PHE A 858 5.92 -42.32 -10.68
N SER A 859 4.60 -42.30 -10.83
CA SER A 859 3.91 -41.41 -11.77
C SER A 859 4.18 -39.92 -11.51
N ALA A 860 4.56 -39.53 -10.28
CA ALA A 860 4.99 -38.17 -9.96
C ALA A 860 6.37 -37.84 -10.54
N HIS A 861 7.27 -38.84 -10.63
CA HIS A 861 8.56 -38.63 -11.31
C HIS A 861 8.37 -38.41 -12.81
N THR A 862 7.42 -39.12 -13.44
CA THR A 862 7.13 -38.97 -14.87
C THR A 862 6.35 -37.69 -15.21
N ALA A 863 6.02 -36.88 -14.20
CA ALA A 863 5.43 -35.54 -14.33
C ALA A 863 6.50 -34.43 -14.30
N HIS A 864 7.74 -34.76 -13.96
CA HIS A 864 8.82 -33.78 -13.93
C HIS A 864 9.29 -33.44 -15.34
N ALA A 865 9.48 -32.16 -15.64
CA ALA A 865 9.79 -31.69 -16.99
C ALA A 865 11.09 -32.26 -17.60
N ALA A 866 12.03 -32.72 -16.76
CA ALA A 866 13.21 -33.43 -17.25
C ALA A 866 12.91 -34.80 -17.90
N THR A 867 11.76 -35.40 -17.61
CA THR A 867 11.30 -36.66 -18.20
C THR A 867 10.38 -36.43 -19.41
N ALA A 868 10.43 -35.25 -20.03
CA ALA A 868 9.58 -34.93 -21.17
C ALA A 868 9.88 -35.83 -22.37
N ILE A 869 8.84 -36.08 -23.17
CA ILE A 869 8.93 -37.01 -24.31
C ILE A 869 9.39 -36.27 -25.55
N VAL A 870 10.46 -36.78 -26.16
CA VAL A 870 11.09 -36.22 -27.35
C VAL A 870 11.06 -37.24 -28.48
N PRO A 871 11.12 -36.80 -29.75
CA PRO A 871 11.17 -37.72 -30.88
C PRO A 871 12.37 -38.68 -30.78
N GLU A 872 12.15 -39.99 -30.94
CA GLU A 872 13.22 -40.95 -31.20
C GLU A 872 14.21 -40.43 -32.26
N GLY A 873 15.51 -40.52 -31.97
CA GLY A 873 16.60 -39.98 -32.78
C GLY A 873 17.10 -38.59 -32.33
N SER A 874 16.42 -37.94 -31.39
CA SER A 874 16.81 -36.63 -30.84
C SER A 874 17.90 -36.76 -29.76
N GLU A 875 19.08 -37.28 -30.09
CA GLU A 875 20.16 -37.45 -29.11
C GLU A 875 20.59 -36.11 -28.49
N PHE A 876 20.75 -35.08 -29.34
CA PHE A 876 21.08 -33.72 -28.93
C PHE A 876 19.95 -32.76 -29.32
N ILE A 877 19.43 -32.02 -28.35
CA ILE A 877 18.36 -31.05 -28.58
C ILE A 877 18.93 -29.64 -28.41
N GLY A 878 18.69 -28.79 -29.40
CA GLY A 878 18.92 -27.35 -29.25
C GLY A 878 20.37 -26.90 -29.19
N ARG A 879 21.30 -27.55 -29.92
CA ARG A 879 22.64 -26.97 -30.20
C ARG A 879 22.50 -25.58 -30.82
N THR A 880 21.57 -25.45 -31.76
CA THR A 880 20.96 -24.19 -32.16
C THR A 880 19.45 -24.39 -32.29
N TRP A 881 18.66 -23.32 -32.11
CA TRP A 881 17.22 -23.41 -32.37
C TRP A 881 16.88 -23.69 -33.84
N ARG A 882 17.82 -23.42 -34.76
CA ARG A 882 17.69 -23.66 -36.21
C ARG A 882 17.71 -25.12 -36.57
N ASP A 883 18.23 -25.98 -35.69
CA ASP A 883 18.25 -27.43 -35.88
C ASP A 883 16.85 -28.05 -35.71
N GLY A 884 15.85 -27.24 -35.34
CA GLY A 884 14.48 -27.66 -35.12
C GLY A 884 14.32 -28.23 -33.71
N VAL A 885 13.68 -27.47 -32.82
CA VAL A 885 13.34 -27.94 -31.48
C VAL A 885 11.95 -28.55 -31.53
N VAL A 886 11.88 -29.87 -31.46
CA VAL A 886 10.63 -30.63 -31.65
C VAL A 886 10.16 -31.19 -30.30
N GLY A 887 9.02 -30.71 -29.83
CA GLY A 887 8.31 -31.25 -28.68
C GLY A 887 6.84 -31.55 -29.01
N THR A 888 6.00 -31.65 -27.98
CA THR A 888 4.56 -31.94 -28.09
C THR A 888 3.68 -30.80 -27.59
N GLY A 889 4.28 -29.79 -26.96
CA GLY A 889 3.59 -28.74 -26.21
C GLY A 889 2.79 -27.74 -27.06
N PRO A 890 2.07 -26.84 -26.37
CA PRO A 890 1.21 -25.83 -27.00
C PRO A 890 2.00 -24.78 -27.80
N TYR A 891 3.31 -24.69 -27.61
CA TYR A 891 4.16 -23.75 -28.33
C TYR A 891 5.39 -24.41 -28.97
N ARG A 892 5.90 -23.79 -30.05
CA ARG A 892 7.09 -24.19 -30.80
C ARG A 892 8.16 -23.12 -30.69
N VAL A 893 9.44 -23.49 -30.66
CA VAL A 893 10.54 -22.53 -30.60
C VAL A 893 10.72 -21.87 -31.97
N ALA A 894 10.41 -20.58 -32.07
CA ALA A 894 10.61 -19.79 -33.29
C ALA A 894 11.98 -19.12 -33.33
N ARG A 895 12.52 -18.70 -32.18
CA ARG A 895 13.87 -18.13 -32.04
C ARG A 895 14.36 -18.32 -30.60
N PHE A 896 15.66 -18.56 -30.43
CA PHE A 896 16.30 -18.58 -29.13
C PHE A 896 17.68 -17.93 -29.21
N GLU A 897 17.92 -16.98 -28.31
CA GLU A 897 19.20 -16.33 -28.11
C GLU A 897 19.64 -16.64 -26.69
N PRO A 898 20.61 -17.56 -26.50
CA PRO A 898 21.05 -18.00 -25.19
C PRO A 898 21.32 -16.81 -24.26
N ALA A 899 20.77 -16.89 -23.05
CA ALA A 899 20.83 -15.87 -22.01
C ALA A 899 20.23 -14.49 -22.34
N HIS A 900 19.64 -14.27 -23.54
CA HIS A 900 19.06 -12.98 -23.93
C HIS A 900 17.54 -13.06 -24.17
N SER A 901 17.07 -13.95 -25.04
CA SER A 901 15.63 -14.02 -25.37
C SER A 901 15.18 -15.37 -25.92
N MET A 902 13.88 -15.65 -25.81
CA MET A 902 13.23 -16.83 -26.40
C MET A 902 11.86 -16.47 -26.95
N VAL A 903 11.63 -16.75 -28.24
CA VAL A 903 10.37 -16.50 -28.93
C VAL A 903 9.68 -17.84 -29.22
N LEU A 904 8.44 -17.97 -28.74
CA LEU A 904 7.63 -19.17 -28.86
C LEU A 904 6.38 -18.89 -29.69
N GLU A 905 6.11 -19.63 -30.75
CA GLU A 905 4.88 -19.49 -31.55
C GLU A 905 3.85 -20.56 -31.18
N ALA A 906 2.56 -20.23 -31.34
CA ALA A 906 1.48 -21.19 -31.08
C ALA A 906 1.60 -22.43 -31.98
N ASN A 907 1.38 -23.62 -31.40
CA ASN A 907 1.28 -24.88 -32.14
C ASN A 907 -0.17 -25.04 -32.68
N PRO A 908 -0.42 -24.84 -33.99
CA PRO A 908 -1.78 -24.92 -34.54
C PRO A 908 -2.35 -26.35 -34.52
N ALA A 909 -1.48 -27.36 -34.42
CA ALA A 909 -1.86 -28.78 -34.37
C ALA A 909 -1.81 -29.34 -32.94
N TYR A 910 -1.90 -28.48 -31.91
CA TYR A 910 -1.87 -28.92 -30.53
C TYR A 910 -3.07 -29.85 -30.22
N TRP A 911 -2.81 -30.92 -29.48
CA TRP A 911 -3.76 -32.01 -29.29
C TRP A 911 -4.95 -31.65 -28.39
N ARG A 912 -4.89 -30.53 -27.65
CA ARG A 912 -6.02 -29.97 -26.89
C ARG A 912 -6.71 -28.88 -27.72
N PRO A 913 -7.96 -29.12 -28.17
CA PRO A 913 -8.70 -28.14 -28.96
C PRO A 913 -8.85 -26.79 -28.25
N GLY A 914 -8.75 -25.70 -29.00
CA GLY A 914 -8.92 -24.34 -28.49
C GLY A 914 -7.71 -23.75 -27.74
N LEU A 915 -6.62 -24.49 -27.59
CA LEU A 915 -5.37 -24.03 -26.97
C LEU A 915 -4.20 -24.09 -27.98
N PRO A 916 -3.18 -23.21 -27.83
CA PRO A 916 -3.18 -22.02 -26.98
C PRO A 916 -4.13 -20.93 -27.51
N ARG A 917 -4.66 -20.07 -26.62
CA ARG A 917 -5.59 -18.99 -26.99
C ARG A 917 -4.91 -17.71 -27.47
N ASN A 918 -3.59 -17.62 -27.36
CA ASN A 918 -2.78 -16.52 -27.88
C ASN A 918 -1.90 -16.96 -29.07
N ALA A 919 -1.24 -16.01 -29.74
CA ALA A 919 -0.40 -16.28 -30.91
C ALA A 919 1.01 -16.78 -30.57
N GLY A 920 1.41 -16.72 -29.30
CA GLY A 920 2.75 -17.07 -28.85
C GLY A 920 3.24 -16.23 -27.68
N LEU A 921 4.47 -16.52 -27.25
CA LEU A 921 5.13 -15.88 -26.11
C LEU A 921 6.49 -15.31 -26.52
N THR A 922 7.00 -14.36 -25.76
CA THR A 922 8.36 -13.84 -25.85
C THR A 922 8.89 -13.69 -24.43
N PHE A 923 9.97 -14.40 -24.14
CA PHE A 923 10.72 -14.27 -22.91
C PHE A 923 11.96 -13.42 -23.17
N GLU A 924 12.17 -12.40 -22.34
CA GLU A 924 13.41 -11.63 -22.30
C GLU A 924 14.11 -11.97 -20.98
N PHE A 925 15.39 -12.34 -21.07
CA PHE A 925 16.18 -12.83 -19.93
C PHE A 925 17.13 -11.73 -19.42
N ASP A 926 17.64 -11.93 -18.20
CA ASP A 926 18.58 -11.02 -17.53
C ASP A 926 18.04 -9.58 -17.40
N ILE A 927 16.72 -9.47 -17.17
CA ILE A 927 16.06 -8.18 -17.02
C ILE A 927 16.08 -7.78 -15.54
N ASP A 928 16.72 -6.65 -15.24
CA ASP A 928 16.73 -6.06 -13.90
C ASP A 928 15.31 -5.73 -13.43
N SER A 929 15.06 -5.88 -12.12
CA SER A 929 13.71 -5.67 -11.55
C SER A 929 13.13 -4.29 -11.87
N SER A 930 13.97 -3.23 -11.90
CA SER A 930 13.50 -1.88 -12.26
C SER A 930 13.02 -1.80 -13.72
N ASP A 931 13.81 -2.36 -14.64
CA ASP A 931 13.49 -2.36 -16.08
C ASP A 931 12.29 -3.25 -16.38
N ALA A 932 12.14 -4.38 -15.68
CA ALA A 932 10.96 -5.23 -15.76
C ALA A 932 9.71 -4.46 -15.30
N LEU A 933 9.79 -3.72 -14.19
CA LEU A 933 8.69 -2.92 -13.67
C LEU A 933 8.30 -1.77 -14.60
N ASP A 934 9.28 -1.06 -15.16
CA ASP A 934 9.04 0.07 -16.07
C ASP A 934 8.53 -0.42 -17.43
N GLY A 935 9.10 -1.52 -17.93
CA GLY A 935 8.61 -2.19 -19.14
C GLY A 935 7.18 -2.70 -18.97
N PHE A 936 6.83 -3.23 -17.81
CA PHE A 936 5.44 -3.61 -17.52
C PHE A 936 4.54 -2.38 -17.42
N ALA A 937 4.94 -1.33 -16.70
CA ALA A 937 4.14 -0.10 -16.58
C ALA A 937 3.82 0.54 -17.95
N ASN A 938 4.76 0.47 -18.90
CA ASN A 938 4.60 1.03 -20.25
C ASN A 938 4.02 0.03 -21.27
N GLY A 939 3.62 -1.17 -20.84
CA GLY A 939 3.00 -2.18 -21.71
C GLY A 939 3.96 -2.97 -22.60
N ARG A 940 5.29 -2.84 -22.43
CA ARG A 940 6.29 -3.72 -23.09
C ARG A 940 6.19 -5.16 -22.59
N TYR A 941 5.96 -5.32 -21.28
CA TYR A 941 5.77 -6.60 -20.64
C TYR A 941 4.32 -6.80 -20.22
N HIS A 942 3.82 -8.02 -20.41
CA HIS A 942 2.41 -8.38 -20.19
C HIS A 942 2.20 -9.19 -18.92
N VAL A 943 3.22 -9.93 -18.47
CA VAL A 943 3.20 -10.70 -17.23
C VAL A 943 4.48 -10.43 -16.47
N LEU A 944 4.39 -10.13 -15.18
CA LEU A 944 5.54 -10.07 -14.27
C LEU A 944 5.56 -11.28 -13.36
N THR A 945 6.75 -11.87 -13.23
CA THR A 945 7.05 -12.94 -12.27
C THR A 945 8.32 -12.56 -11.50
N ASP A 946 8.72 -13.34 -10.49
CA ASP A 946 9.98 -13.16 -9.73
C ASP A 946 10.15 -11.79 -9.04
N LEU A 947 9.07 -11.23 -8.52
CA LEU A 947 9.13 -9.92 -7.85
C LEU A 947 9.73 -10.02 -6.46
N SER A 948 10.56 -9.05 -6.10
CA SER A 948 11.03 -8.91 -4.72
C SER A 948 9.87 -8.56 -3.78
N PRO A 949 9.99 -8.82 -2.46
CA PRO A 949 8.97 -8.40 -1.52
C PRO A 949 8.64 -6.92 -1.57
N THR A 950 9.65 -6.08 -1.81
CA THR A 950 9.50 -4.64 -1.97
C THR A 950 8.78 -4.27 -3.25
N ASP A 951 9.12 -4.90 -4.38
CA ASP A 951 8.48 -4.64 -5.67
C ASP A 951 7.05 -5.17 -5.70
N LEU A 952 6.80 -6.33 -5.10
CA LEU A 952 5.45 -6.84 -4.93
C LEU A 952 4.60 -5.87 -4.12
N ARG A 953 5.10 -5.39 -2.97
CA ARG A 953 4.40 -4.38 -2.18
C ARG A 953 4.09 -3.14 -3.02
N ARG A 954 5.08 -2.66 -3.77
CA ARG A 954 4.95 -1.49 -4.67
C ARG A 954 3.93 -1.72 -5.78
N LEU A 955 3.82 -2.93 -6.32
CA LEU A 955 2.86 -3.27 -7.38
C LEU A 955 1.45 -3.58 -6.85
N ARG A 956 1.34 -4.26 -5.69
CA ARG A 956 0.06 -4.49 -5.00
C ARG A 956 -0.55 -3.21 -4.45
N SER A 957 0.28 -2.18 -4.26
CA SER A 957 -0.12 -0.81 -3.95
C SER A 957 -0.27 0.07 -5.20
N LYS A 958 -0.42 -0.49 -6.40
CA LYS A 958 -0.78 0.27 -7.61
C LYS A 958 -2.22 -0.07 -8.03
N PRO A 959 -3.12 0.92 -8.12
CA PRO A 959 -4.51 0.71 -8.54
C PRO A 959 -4.57 0.14 -9.95
N GLY A 960 -5.52 -0.75 -10.20
CA GLY A 960 -5.67 -1.44 -11.49
C GLY A 960 -4.75 -2.66 -11.66
N LEU A 961 -3.66 -2.80 -10.89
CA LEU A 961 -2.83 -4.02 -10.89
C LEU A 961 -3.17 -4.98 -9.76
N ALA A 962 -3.77 -4.51 -8.65
CA ALA A 962 -4.14 -5.36 -7.51
C ALA A 962 -5.15 -6.47 -7.87
N GLY A 963 -6.13 -6.20 -8.75
CA GLY A 963 -7.04 -7.22 -9.30
C GLY A 963 -6.38 -8.15 -10.34
N ARG A 964 -5.13 -7.88 -10.71
CA ARG A 964 -4.30 -8.72 -11.58
C ARG A 964 -3.12 -9.33 -10.83
N PHE A 965 -3.13 -9.29 -9.50
CA PHE A 965 -2.24 -10.08 -8.66
C PHE A 965 -2.85 -11.45 -8.46
N TYR A 966 -2.29 -12.45 -9.12
CA TYR A 966 -2.68 -13.84 -8.95
C TYR A 966 -1.70 -14.46 -7.97
N ALA A 967 -2.20 -15.10 -6.91
CA ALA A 967 -1.36 -15.76 -5.94
C ALA A 967 -1.95 -17.08 -5.50
N GLN A 968 -1.07 -18.03 -5.23
CA GLN A 968 -1.40 -19.34 -4.70
C GLN A 968 -0.33 -19.73 -3.69
N PRO A 969 -0.67 -20.44 -2.60
CA PRO A 969 0.34 -21.07 -1.74
C PRO A 969 1.33 -21.87 -2.58
N GLY A 970 2.63 -21.67 -2.34
CA GLY A 970 3.65 -22.48 -2.98
C GLY A 970 3.90 -23.74 -2.17
N LEU A 971 4.23 -24.84 -2.84
CA LEU A 971 4.82 -26.01 -2.18
C LEU A 971 6.30 -25.75 -1.91
N GLN A 972 6.57 -24.70 -1.14
CA GLN A 972 7.91 -24.18 -0.91
C GLN A 972 8.09 -23.78 0.53
N THR A 973 9.21 -24.19 1.13
CA THR A 973 9.58 -23.85 2.50
C THR A 973 10.96 -23.24 2.53
N ALA A 974 11.09 -22.05 3.12
CA ALA A 974 12.36 -21.48 3.55
C ALA A 974 12.73 -22.04 4.93
N TYR A 975 13.98 -22.43 5.11
CA TYR A 975 14.46 -23.03 6.34
C TYR A 975 15.95 -22.74 6.57
N MET A 976 16.37 -22.90 7.83
CA MET A 976 17.78 -22.90 8.20
C MET A 976 18.15 -24.29 8.71
N THR A 977 19.11 -24.95 8.04
CA THR A 977 19.64 -26.26 8.45
C THR A 977 20.91 -26.07 9.26
N PHE A 978 21.06 -26.86 10.31
CA PHE A 978 22.24 -26.87 11.16
C PHE A 978 23.08 -28.12 10.90
N ASN A 979 24.40 -27.96 10.95
CA ASN A 979 25.33 -29.08 10.86
C ASN A 979 25.37 -29.84 12.19
N ALA A 980 24.61 -30.94 12.27
CA ALA A 980 24.54 -31.79 13.44
C ALA A 980 25.79 -32.67 13.62
N HIS A 981 26.66 -32.75 12.62
CA HIS A 981 27.84 -33.62 12.64
C HIS A 981 29.17 -32.88 12.90
N ARG A 982 29.18 -31.55 12.79
CA ARG A 982 30.39 -30.73 12.89
C ARG A 982 30.13 -29.37 13.49
N GLY A 983 31.17 -28.83 14.13
CA GLY A 983 31.22 -27.42 14.53
C GLY A 983 30.33 -27.12 15.73
N ALA A 984 29.92 -25.87 15.88
CA ALA A 984 29.17 -25.43 17.06
C ALA A 984 27.81 -26.15 17.18
N PHE A 985 27.18 -26.46 16.04
CA PHE A 985 25.87 -27.08 16.01
C PHE A 985 25.88 -28.61 16.10
N ALA A 986 27.03 -29.24 16.32
CA ALA A 986 27.06 -30.64 16.77
C ALA A 986 26.38 -30.79 18.14
N ASP A 987 26.43 -29.75 18.98
CA ASP A 987 25.72 -29.68 20.25
C ASP A 987 24.23 -29.33 20.04
N ILE A 988 23.34 -30.22 20.48
CA ILE A 988 21.88 -30.03 20.44
C ILE A 988 21.41 -28.83 21.26
N GLY A 989 22.09 -28.50 22.37
CA GLY A 989 21.78 -27.33 23.19
C GLY A 989 21.98 -26.02 22.41
N LEU A 990 23.07 -25.92 21.65
CA LEU A 990 23.33 -24.77 20.78
C LEU A 990 22.37 -24.72 19.59
N ARG A 991 21.99 -25.87 19.01
CA ARG A 991 20.92 -25.90 17.99
C ARG A 991 19.59 -25.39 18.55
N ARG A 992 19.17 -25.86 19.72
CA ARG A 992 17.93 -25.40 20.39
C ARG A 992 17.96 -23.89 20.67
N ALA A 993 19.10 -23.36 21.12
CA ALA A 993 19.27 -21.93 21.32
C ALA A 993 19.15 -21.13 20.01
N ALA A 994 19.78 -21.60 18.93
CA ALA A 994 19.66 -20.96 17.62
C ALA A 994 18.23 -21.02 17.07
N VAL A 995 17.57 -22.19 17.17
CA VAL A 995 16.15 -22.36 16.82
C VAL A 995 15.28 -21.36 17.58
N ALA A 996 15.40 -21.29 18.91
CA ALA A 996 14.63 -20.35 19.73
C ALA A 996 14.88 -18.89 19.33
N ALA A 997 16.12 -18.56 18.95
CA ALA A 997 16.49 -17.21 18.51
C ALA A 997 15.84 -16.81 17.19
N VAL A 998 15.79 -17.70 16.20
CA VAL A 998 15.30 -17.38 14.84
C VAL A 998 13.83 -17.71 14.61
N SER A 999 13.23 -18.54 15.45
CA SER A 999 11.81 -18.92 15.35
C SER A 999 10.88 -17.74 15.66
N GLY A 1000 9.66 -17.80 15.12
CA GLY A 1000 8.59 -16.83 15.39
C GLY A 1000 8.06 -16.15 14.13
N GLY A 1001 6.75 -15.87 14.12
CA GLY A 1001 6.07 -15.29 12.96
C GLY A 1001 6.35 -13.81 12.73
N ALA A 1002 6.73 -13.06 13.76
CA ALA A 1002 6.88 -11.60 13.67
C ALA A 1002 7.81 -11.12 12.54
N PRO A 1003 9.02 -11.66 12.31
CA PRO A 1003 9.85 -11.23 11.18
C PRO A 1003 9.24 -11.56 9.81
N VAL A 1004 8.49 -12.67 9.71
CA VAL A 1004 7.80 -13.06 8.48
C VAL A 1004 6.63 -12.10 8.22
N ASP A 1005 5.83 -11.82 9.23
CA ASP A 1005 4.67 -10.92 9.12
C ASP A 1005 5.12 -9.47 8.87
N GLU A 1006 6.17 -9.00 9.57
CA GLU A 1006 6.76 -7.66 9.44
C GLU A 1006 7.40 -7.44 8.06
N LEU A 1007 8.22 -8.39 7.59
CA LEU A 1007 9.06 -8.19 6.40
C LEU A 1007 8.47 -8.76 5.12
N LEU A 1008 7.62 -9.78 5.19
CA LEU A 1008 7.08 -10.47 4.03
C LEU A 1008 5.57 -10.20 3.81
N GLN A 1009 4.82 -9.67 4.79
CA GLN A 1009 3.49 -9.03 4.64
C GLN A 1009 2.54 -9.70 3.61
N GLY A 1010 2.35 -11.01 3.73
CA GLY A 1010 1.44 -11.78 2.87
C GLY A 1010 2.05 -12.39 1.60
N LEU A 1011 3.37 -12.29 1.40
CA LEU A 1011 4.14 -13.07 0.41
C LEU A 1011 4.47 -14.49 0.86
N ALA A 1012 4.45 -14.68 2.18
CA ALA A 1012 4.88 -15.89 2.81
C ALA A 1012 4.13 -16.04 4.14
N PHE A 1013 4.04 -17.28 4.62
CA PHE A 1013 3.39 -17.61 5.87
C PHE A 1013 4.40 -18.19 6.85
N PRO A 1014 4.36 -17.87 8.15
CA PRO A 1014 5.24 -18.50 9.13
C PRO A 1014 5.13 -20.02 9.08
N ALA A 1015 6.27 -20.70 8.90
CA ALA A 1015 6.29 -22.16 8.81
C ALA A 1015 6.29 -22.79 10.20
N ARG A 1016 5.58 -23.92 10.34
CA ARG A 1016 5.52 -24.69 11.60
C ARG A 1016 6.13 -26.08 11.48
N GLN A 1017 6.43 -26.51 10.27
CA GLN A 1017 7.05 -27.78 9.93
C GLN A 1017 7.70 -27.65 8.54
N LEU A 1018 8.59 -28.57 8.16
CA LEU A 1018 9.32 -28.50 6.89
C LEU A 1018 8.39 -28.68 5.69
N LEU A 1019 7.48 -29.65 5.77
CA LEU A 1019 6.50 -29.98 4.77
C LEU A 1019 5.47 -28.84 4.65
N PRO A 1020 5.38 -28.18 3.48
CA PRO A 1020 4.41 -27.12 3.26
C PRO A 1020 2.96 -27.66 3.22
N PRO A 1021 1.95 -26.80 3.43
CA PRO A 1021 0.55 -27.16 3.24
C PRO A 1021 0.33 -27.75 1.84
N GLY A 1022 -0.41 -28.86 1.76
CA GLY A 1022 -0.68 -29.57 0.50
C GLY A 1022 0.16 -30.84 0.28
N LEU A 1023 1.21 -31.07 1.08
CA LEU A 1023 1.97 -32.34 1.04
C LEU A 1023 1.54 -33.31 2.15
N LEU A 1024 1.69 -34.61 1.88
CA LEU A 1024 1.36 -35.70 2.82
C LEU A 1024 2.19 -35.59 4.11
N GLY A 1025 1.53 -35.61 5.28
CA GLY A 1025 2.22 -35.49 6.57
C GLY A 1025 2.30 -34.06 7.12
N HIS A 1026 1.81 -33.06 6.39
CA HIS A 1026 1.60 -31.73 6.92
C HIS A 1026 0.47 -31.72 7.98
N ASP A 1027 0.76 -31.17 9.16
CA ASP A 1027 -0.23 -30.93 10.22
C ASP A 1027 -0.49 -29.42 10.42
N PRO A 1028 -1.71 -28.92 10.17
CA PRO A 1028 -2.05 -27.52 10.35
C PRO A 1028 -1.99 -27.06 11.83
N ASN A 1029 -2.10 -28.00 12.77
CA ASN A 1029 -2.07 -27.77 14.21
C ASN A 1029 -0.69 -28.00 14.82
N ALA A 1030 0.33 -28.21 13.99
CA ALA A 1030 1.70 -28.33 14.46
C ALA A 1030 2.04 -27.16 15.41
N PRO A 1031 2.69 -27.41 16.55
CA PRO A 1031 3.03 -26.35 17.49
C PRO A 1031 3.98 -25.36 16.83
N ALA A 1032 3.86 -24.08 17.21
CA ALA A 1032 4.81 -23.07 16.78
C ALA A 1032 6.21 -23.41 17.32
N TRP A 1033 7.24 -23.09 16.54
CA TRP A 1033 8.61 -23.23 17.00
C TRP A 1033 8.91 -22.14 18.05
N GLY A 1034 9.25 -22.55 19.28
CA GLY A 1034 9.66 -21.65 20.36
C GLY A 1034 9.52 -22.25 21.77
N SER A 1035 10.52 -22.03 22.63
CA SER A 1035 10.44 -22.15 24.08
C SER A 1035 10.66 -20.77 24.73
N THR A 1036 10.12 -20.57 25.94
CA THR A 1036 10.25 -19.36 26.76
C THR A 1036 11.62 -19.16 27.41
N GLU A 1037 12.59 -20.07 27.20
CA GLU A 1037 13.91 -20.00 27.81
C GLU A 1037 15.00 -19.78 26.76
N ILE A 1038 15.46 -18.53 26.64
CA ILE A 1038 16.66 -18.19 25.88
C ILE A 1038 17.87 -18.69 26.67
N MET A 1039 18.37 -19.89 26.33
CA MET A 1039 19.73 -20.27 26.71
C MET A 1039 20.69 -19.37 25.90
N ARG A 1040 21.31 -18.39 26.57
CA ARG A 1040 22.29 -17.50 25.92
C ARG A 1040 23.55 -18.31 25.56
N ALA A 1041 23.80 -18.49 24.27
CA ALA A 1041 25.07 -19.00 23.77
C ALA A 1041 26.10 -17.88 23.93
N SER A 1042 26.86 -17.82 25.02
CA SER A 1042 27.76 -16.68 25.25
C SER A 1042 29.04 -16.81 24.42
N GLY A 1043 29.11 -16.12 23.26
CA GLY A 1043 30.34 -15.92 22.49
C GLY A 1043 30.72 -17.05 21.53
N VAL A 1044 29.74 -17.77 20.99
CA VAL A 1044 29.97 -18.91 20.07
C VAL A 1044 30.11 -18.39 18.62
N ASP A 1045 31.28 -18.59 18.02
CA ASP A 1045 31.49 -18.30 16.59
C ASP A 1045 30.85 -19.39 15.72
N ILE A 1046 30.07 -18.96 14.72
CA ILE A 1046 29.42 -19.86 13.76
C ILE A 1046 29.65 -19.36 12.33
N VAL A 1047 29.98 -20.26 11.42
CA VAL A 1047 30.16 -19.98 10.00
C VAL A 1047 28.94 -20.46 9.24
N GLY A 1048 28.34 -19.56 8.46
CA GLY A 1048 27.16 -19.86 7.67
C GLY A 1048 27.35 -19.63 6.18
N ILE A 1049 26.44 -20.21 5.41
CA ILE A 1049 26.27 -19.86 4.00
C ILE A 1049 24.80 -19.60 3.71
N VAL A 1050 24.53 -18.63 2.84
CA VAL A 1050 23.17 -18.22 2.47
C VAL A 1050 22.95 -18.46 0.98
N ASN A 1051 21.77 -18.97 0.63
CA ASN A 1051 21.39 -19.08 -0.78
C ASN A 1051 21.33 -17.67 -1.40
N PRO A 1052 21.81 -17.44 -2.64
CA PRO A 1052 21.81 -16.12 -3.28
C PRO A 1052 20.46 -15.38 -3.26
N MET A 1053 19.32 -16.10 -3.21
CA MET A 1053 17.99 -15.49 -3.04
C MET A 1053 17.85 -14.68 -1.74
N PHE A 1054 18.57 -15.08 -0.69
CA PHE A 1054 18.68 -14.39 0.61
C PHE A 1054 19.78 -13.33 0.65
N GLU A 1055 20.51 -13.12 -0.45
CA GLU A 1055 21.39 -11.96 -0.66
C GLU A 1055 20.75 -10.92 -1.59
N GLY A 1056 19.78 -11.35 -2.42
CA GLY A 1056 18.97 -10.49 -3.27
C GLY A 1056 17.60 -10.16 -2.64
N PRO A 1057 16.47 -10.65 -3.19
CA PRO A 1057 15.12 -10.24 -2.76
C PRO A 1057 14.83 -10.39 -1.25
N TYR A 1058 15.45 -11.35 -0.57
CA TYR A 1058 15.21 -11.64 0.85
C TYR A 1058 16.36 -11.19 1.78
N ALA A 1059 17.25 -10.30 1.32
CA ALA A 1059 18.41 -9.83 2.09
C ALA A 1059 18.06 -9.22 3.45
N GLU A 1060 17.02 -8.41 3.51
CA GLU A 1060 16.57 -7.79 4.77
C GLU A 1060 16.10 -8.83 5.79
N PHE A 1061 15.40 -9.87 5.32
CA PHE A 1061 14.95 -10.98 6.13
C PHE A 1061 16.14 -11.79 6.67
N ALA A 1062 17.11 -12.12 5.82
CA ALA A 1062 18.32 -12.82 6.23
C ALA A 1062 19.12 -12.02 7.28
N ARG A 1063 19.30 -10.70 7.07
CA ARG A 1063 19.98 -9.82 8.03
C ARG A 1063 19.30 -9.81 9.39
N ARG A 1064 17.96 -9.69 9.42
CA ARG A 1064 17.16 -9.73 10.65
C ARG A 1064 17.31 -11.05 11.40
N LEU A 1065 17.34 -12.18 10.69
CA LEU A 1065 17.59 -13.49 11.31
C LEU A 1065 18.98 -13.59 11.94
N LEU A 1066 20.01 -13.11 11.23
CA LEU A 1066 21.39 -13.10 11.75
C LEU A 1066 21.53 -12.20 12.97
N ASP A 1067 20.84 -11.06 13.00
CA ASP A 1067 20.83 -10.17 14.17
C ASP A 1067 20.15 -10.81 15.38
N ARG A 1068 19.10 -11.62 15.18
CA ARG A 1068 18.50 -12.40 16.28
C ARG A 1068 19.47 -13.46 16.83
N LEU A 1069 20.25 -14.11 15.97
CA LEU A 1069 21.33 -15.02 16.42
C LEU A 1069 22.39 -14.28 17.24
N LYS A 1070 22.76 -13.05 16.84
CA LYS A 1070 23.68 -12.20 17.63
C LYS A 1070 23.14 -11.86 19.01
N VAL A 1071 21.85 -11.53 19.11
CA VAL A 1071 21.18 -11.24 20.40
C VAL A 1071 21.16 -12.48 21.31
N ALA A 1072 21.04 -13.68 20.74
CA ALA A 1072 21.16 -14.94 21.47
C ALA A 1072 22.61 -15.28 21.87
N GLY A 1073 23.60 -14.51 21.38
CA GLY A 1073 25.01 -14.55 21.76
C GLY A 1073 25.94 -15.27 20.77
N PHE A 1074 25.41 -15.71 19.61
CA PHE A 1074 26.23 -16.24 18.52
C PHE A 1074 26.96 -15.12 17.76
N ARG A 1075 28.09 -15.46 17.13
CA ARG A 1075 28.85 -14.56 16.25
C ARG A 1075 28.85 -15.14 14.83
N PRO A 1076 27.81 -14.88 14.03
CA PRO A 1076 27.71 -15.42 12.69
C PRO A 1076 28.67 -14.72 11.73
N ARG A 1077 29.48 -15.52 11.02
CA ARG A 1077 30.27 -15.10 9.87
C ARG A 1077 29.75 -15.82 8.63
N LEU A 1078 29.42 -15.07 7.57
CA LEU A 1078 29.04 -15.67 6.30
C LEU A 1078 30.26 -15.87 5.40
N LEU A 1079 30.29 -16.98 4.65
CA LEU A 1079 31.22 -17.16 3.54
C LEU A 1079 30.74 -16.31 2.35
N GLU A 1080 31.68 -15.65 1.67
CA GLU A 1080 31.41 -14.86 0.47
C GLU A 1080 30.96 -15.80 -0.67
N CYS A 1081 29.74 -15.57 -1.18
CA CYS A 1081 29.06 -16.54 -2.03
C CYS A 1081 29.22 -16.22 -3.52
N SER A 1082 29.94 -17.10 -4.23
CA SER A 1082 29.61 -17.39 -5.63
C SER A 1082 28.63 -18.57 -5.67
N LYS A 1083 27.85 -18.70 -6.76
CA LYS A 1083 26.95 -19.87 -6.95
C LYS A 1083 27.72 -21.19 -6.83
N ALA A 1084 28.95 -21.25 -7.36
CA ALA A 1084 29.81 -22.42 -7.25
C ALA A 1084 30.23 -22.71 -5.80
N ALA A 1085 30.65 -21.69 -5.06
CA ALA A 1085 31.01 -21.83 -3.65
C ALA A 1085 29.80 -22.28 -2.78
N TYR A 1086 28.59 -21.82 -3.11
CA TYR A 1086 27.36 -22.26 -2.43
C TYR A 1086 27.12 -23.77 -2.57
N TYR A 1087 27.14 -24.29 -3.80
CA TYR A 1087 26.95 -25.73 -4.02
C TYR A 1087 28.13 -26.57 -3.50
N GLU A 1088 29.36 -26.07 -3.56
CA GLU A 1088 30.52 -26.75 -2.96
C GLU A 1088 30.39 -26.87 -1.44
N ALA A 1089 29.94 -25.80 -0.77
CA ALA A 1089 29.73 -25.82 0.68
C ALA A 1089 28.61 -26.79 1.08
N LEU A 1090 27.57 -26.93 0.26
CA LEU A 1090 26.51 -27.94 0.44
C LEU A 1090 27.05 -29.36 0.28
N ASP A 1091 27.72 -29.65 -0.84
CA ASP A 1091 28.22 -30.99 -1.17
C ASP A 1091 29.28 -31.48 -0.18
N LYS A 1092 30.14 -30.58 0.32
CA LYS A 1092 31.20 -30.90 1.28
C LYS A 1092 30.82 -30.62 2.74
N ALA A 1093 29.62 -30.12 3.01
CA ALA A 1093 29.13 -29.72 4.33
C ALA A 1093 30.15 -28.90 5.16
N LEU A 1094 30.67 -27.82 4.57
CA LEU A 1094 31.83 -27.07 5.10
C LEU A 1094 31.49 -26.05 6.20
N VAL A 1095 30.21 -25.76 6.42
CA VAL A 1095 29.72 -24.68 7.29
C VAL A 1095 28.88 -25.22 8.45
N ASP A 1096 28.70 -24.40 9.48
CA ASP A 1096 27.88 -24.73 10.65
C ASP A 1096 26.38 -24.65 10.33
N PHE A 1097 25.95 -23.71 9.48
CA PHE A 1097 24.55 -23.62 9.07
C PHE A 1097 24.37 -23.17 7.63
N VAL A 1098 23.21 -23.52 7.06
CA VAL A 1098 22.79 -23.11 5.72
C VAL A 1098 21.43 -22.45 5.81
N LEU A 1099 21.29 -21.23 5.28
CA LEU A 1099 19.99 -20.60 5.06
C LEU A 1099 19.59 -20.78 3.60
N THR A 1100 18.51 -21.52 3.37
CA THR A 1100 18.04 -21.83 2.01
C THR A 1100 16.52 -21.97 1.97
N TRP A 1101 16.02 -22.34 0.81
CA TRP A 1101 14.65 -22.74 0.58
C TRP A 1101 14.60 -24.00 -0.29
N TRP A 1102 13.46 -24.67 -0.29
CA TRP A 1102 13.19 -25.77 -1.19
C TRP A 1102 11.78 -25.66 -1.73
N ALA A 1103 11.61 -25.89 -3.03
CA ALA A 1103 10.31 -25.97 -3.68
C ALA A 1103 10.12 -27.40 -4.22
N ALA A 1104 8.91 -27.94 -4.06
CA ALA A 1104 8.60 -29.28 -4.53
C ALA A 1104 8.81 -29.41 -6.04
N ASP A 1105 9.62 -30.39 -6.47
CA ASP A 1105 9.78 -30.71 -7.90
C ASP A 1105 8.58 -31.50 -8.44
N TYR A 1106 7.95 -32.28 -7.56
CA TYR A 1106 6.72 -33.03 -7.79
C TYR A 1106 5.90 -33.07 -6.49
N PRO A 1107 4.57 -33.28 -6.56
CA PRO A 1107 3.69 -33.17 -5.40
C PRO A 1107 3.70 -34.44 -4.53
N ASP A 1108 4.85 -34.76 -3.94
CA ASP A 1108 4.95 -35.82 -2.96
C ASP A 1108 5.98 -35.44 -1.90
N SER A 1109 5.69 -35.77 -0.63
CA SER A 1109 6.55 -35.44 0.52
C SER A 1109 7.92 -36.10 0.46
N ASP A 1110 8.07 -37.18 -0.32
CA ASP A 1110 9.35 -37.77 -0.65
C ASP A 1110 10.34 -36.75 -1.25
N ASN A 1111 9.86 -35.75 -1.98
CA ASN A 1111 10.73 -34.71 -2.54
C ASN A 1111 11.43 -33.89 -1.45
N PHE A 1112 10.76 -33.65 -0.32
CA PHE A 1112 11.37 -33.03 0.86
C PHE A 1112 12.13 -34.07 1.71
N ALA A 1113 11.56 -35.23 1.94
CA ALA A 1113 12.15 -36.24 2.83
C ALA A 1113 13.42 -36.85 2.22
N TYR A 1114 13.31 -37.52 1.07
CA TYR A 1114 14.44 -38.16 0.40
C TYR A 1114 15.34 -37.15 -0.32
N GLY A 1115 14.74 -36.20 -1.05
CA GLY A 1115 15.48 -35.21 -1.85
C GLY A 1115 16.27 -34.19 -1.03
N LEU A 1116 15.86 -33.88 0.21
CA LEU A 1116 16.61 -32.97 1.08
C LEU A 1116 17.37 -33.65 2.19
N LEU A 1117 16.75 -34.59 2.91
CA LEU A 1117 17.22 -35.00 4.24
C LEU A 1117 17.99 -36.31 4.26
N HIS A 1118 17.83 -37.17 3.24
CA HIS A 1118 18.51 -38.47 3.21
C HIS A 1118 20.02 -38.30 3.26
N SER A 1119 20.72 -39.00 4.17
CA SER A 1119 22.13 -38.74 4.50
C SER A 1119 23.09 -38.68 3.30
N THR A 1120 22.88 -39.54 2.31
CA THR A 1120 23.76 -39.70 1.13
C THR A 1120 23.18 -39.17 -0.18
N LYS A 1121 21.88 -38.89 -0.22
CA LYS A 1121 21.14 -38.58 -1.46
C LYS A 1121 20.48 -37.20 -1.40
N GLY A 1122 20.19 -36.73 -0.19
CA GLY A 1122 19.56 -35.46 0.06
C GLY A 1122 20.56 -34.30 0.03
N ILE A 1123 20.09 -33.14 -0.43
CA ILE A 1123 20.91 -31.94 -0.62
C ILE A 1123 21.52 -31.41 0.68
N VAL A 1124 20.79 -31.51 1.79
CA VAL A 1124 21.27 -31.11 3.13
C VAL A 1124 21.50 -32.32 4.04
N GLY A 1125 21.36 -33.54 3.51
CA GLY A 1125 21.50 -34.79 4.27
C GLY A 1125 22.86 -34.94 4.94
N ARG A 1126 23.94 -34.41 4.34
CA ARG A 1126 25.27 -34.41 4.97
C ARG A 1126 25.38 -33.51 6.21
N PHE A 1127 24.44 -32.60 6.42
CA PHE A 1127 24.39 -31.73 7.60
C PHE A 1127 23.58 -32.34 8.74
N CYS A 1128 22.48 -33.02 8.43
CA CYS A 1128 21.51 -33.42 9.44
C CYS A 1128 20.98 -34.86 9.32
N GLY A 1129 21.47 -35.63 8.34
CA GLY A 1129 21.06 -37.00 8.09
C GLY A 1129 21.51 -37.94 9.21
N ALA A 1130 20.69 -38.94 9.50
CA ALA A 1130 21.00 -39.96 10.51
C ALA A 1130 20.30 -41.26 10.13
N ASP A 1131 20.83 -42.41 10.56
CA ASP A 1131 20.27 -43.72 10.23
C ASP A 1131 18.77 -43.84 10.58
N ALA A 1132 18.37 -43.27 11.73
CA ALA A 1132 16.97 -43.24 12.14
C ALA A 1132 16.09 -42.37 11.23
N LEU A 1133 16.64 -41.26 10.72
CA LEU A 1133 15.94 -40.39 9.77
C LEU A 1133 15.85 -41.08 8.40
N ASP A 1134 16.94 -41.69 7.92
CA ASP A 1134 16.97 -42.43 6.65
C ASP A 1134 15.98 -43.62 6.67
N ALA A 1135 15.88 -44.34 7.79
CA ALA A 1135 14.90 -45.41 7.95
C ALA A 1135 13.45 -44.89 7.77
N LEU A 1136 13.08 -43.79 8.43
CA LEU A 1136 11.75 -43.18 8.29
C LEU A 1136 11.50 -42.64 6.88
N ILE A 1137 12.53 -42.07 6.23
CA ILE A 1137 12.44 -41.62 4.84
C ILE A 1137 12.14 -42.81 3.93
N MET A 1138 12.85 -43.93 4.12
CA MET A 1138 12.64 -45.14 3.32
C MET A 1138 11.27 -45.76 3.59
N ASP A 1139 10.79 -45.79 4.82
CA ASP A 1139 9.43 -46.23 5.15
C ASP A 1139 8.36 -45.39 4.44
N GLY A 1140 8.52 -44.06 4.42
CA GLY A 1140 7.66 -43.15 3.66
C GLY A 1140 7.74 -43.36 2.15
N ARG A 1141 8.89 -43.77 1.62
CA ARG A 1141 9.12 -44.01 0.19
C ARG A 1141 8.57 -45.34 -0.30
N THR A 1142 8.74 -46.42 0.48
CA THR A 1142 8.34 -47.79 0.11
C THR A 1142 7.01 -48.24 0.71
N GLY A 1143 6.37 -47.41 1.55
CA GLY A 1143 5.11 -47.74 2.20
C GLY A 1143 3.99 -48.03 1.21
N GLU A 1144 3.32 -49.18 1.39
CA GLU A 1144 2.27 -49.68 0.49
C GLU A 1144 0.92 -48.94 0.65
N SER A 1145 0.68 -48.30 1.79
CA SER A 1145 -0.55 -47.55 2.07
C SER A 1145 -0.27 -46.08 2.38
N LEU A 1146 -1.25 -45.23 2.09
CA LEU A 1146 -1.13 -43.79 2.31
C LEU A 1146 -0.97 -43.44 3.79
N GLU A 1147 -1.61 -44.20 4.68
CA GLU A 1147 -1.56 -44.03 6.14
C GLU A 1147 -0.16 -44.27 6.68
N LYS A 1148 0.50 -45.38 6.28
CA LYS A 1148 1.88 -45.68 6.71
C LYS A 1148 2.85 -44.60 6.25
N ARG A 1149 2.68 -44.12 5.02
CA ARG A 1149 3.49 -43.02 4.49
C ARG A 1149 3.26 -41.73 5.28
N TYR A 1150 2.01 -41.41 5.59
CA TYR A 1150 1.65 -40.26 6.42
C TYR A 1150 2.30 -40.34 7.81
N GLU A 1151 2.21 -41.48 8.50
CA GLU A 1151 2.83 -41.70 9.81
C GLU A 1151 4.36 -41.55 9.76
N ALA A 1152 5.01 -42.08 8.70
CA ALA A 1152 6.44 -41.93 8.50
C ALA A 1152 6.83 -40.44 8.34
N TYR A 1153 6.12 -39.69 7.49
CA TYR A 1153 6.39 -38.25 7.30
C TYR A 1153 6.11 -37.42 8.56
N ARG A 1154 5.09 -37.77 9.34
CA ARG A 1154 4.83 -37.16 10.67
C ARG A 1154 5.98 -37.41 11.64
N SER A 1155 6.50 -38.63 11.65
CA SER A 1155 7.62 -39.03 12.51
C SER A 1155 8.91 -38.30 12.11
N ILE A 1156 9.11 -38.04 10.81
CA ILE A 1156 10.22 -37.21 10.30
C ILE A 1156 10.12 -35.78 10.85
N GLU A 1157 8.95 -35.14 10.76
CA GLU A 1157 8.74 -33.78 11.30
C GLU A 1157 8.96 -33.69 12.81
N GLU A 1158 8.51 -34.71 13.55
CA GLU A 1158 8.73 -34.79 14.99
C GLU A 1158 10.22 -34.96 15.32
N LEU A 1159 10.93 -35.80 14.57
CA LEU A 1159 12.38 -35.99 14.72
C LEU A 1159 13.14 -34.69 14.44
N ILE A 1160 12.81 -33.98 13.35
CA ILE A 1160 13.38 -32.68 12.99
C ILE A 1160 13.22 -31.69 14.15
N ARG A 1161 12.02 -31.62 14.74
CA ARG A 1161 11.73 -30.71 15.87
C ARG A 1161 12.50 -31.12 17.13
N ARG A 1162 12.45 -32.39 17.51
CA ARG A 1162 13.05 -32.92 18.74
C ARG A 1162 14.58 -32.73 18.77
N GLU A 1163 15.21 -33.01 17.64
CA GLU A 1163 16.68 -32.95 17.46
C GLU A 1163 17.17 -31.57 16.98
N SER A 1164 16.24 -30.66 16.66
CA SER A 1164 16.55 -29.32 16.15
C SER A 1164 17.48 -29.35 14.94
N LEU A 1165 17.24 -30.29 14.01
CA LEU A 1165 18.06 -30.52 12.82
C LEU A 1165 18.03 -29.32 11.87
N LEU A 1166 16.86 -28.71 11.75
CA LEU A 1166 16.59 -27.50 10.98
C LEU A 1166 15.41 -26.76 11.59
N VAL A 1167 15.25 -25.50 11.22
CA VAL A 1167 14.11 -24.67 11.58
C VAL A 1167 13.40 -24.16 10.31
N PRO A 1168 12.14 -24.56 10.09
CA PRO A 1168 11.29 -23.96 9.07
C PRO A 1168 11.00 -22.50 9.44
N LEU A 1169 11.18 -21.61 8.48
CA LEU A 1169 11.02 -20.16 8.67
C LEU A 1169 9.70 -19.67 8.10
N PHE A 1170 9.46 -19.92 6.81
CA PHE A 1170 8.21 -19.54 6.15
C PHE A 1170 7.89 -20.44 4.94
N TYR A 1171 6.60 -20.57 4.64
CA TYR A 1171 6.10 -21.10 3.38
C TYR A 1171 6.00 -19.97 2.35
N GLY A 1172 6.58 -20.16 1.17
CA GLY A 1172 6.50 -19.19 0.08
C GLY A 1172 5.15 -19.23 -0.63
N GLN A 1173 4.79 -18.15 -1.33
CA GLN A 1173 3.68 -18.14 -2.29
C GLN A 1173 4.19 -18.03 -3.72
N ARG A 1174 3.45 -18.63 -4.65
CA ARG A 1174 3.60 -18.39 -6.09
C ARG A 1174 2.67 -17.26 -6.48
N PHE A 1175 3.16 -16.33 -7.28
CA PHE A 1175 2.35 -15.23 -7.74
C PHE A 1175 2.84 -14.62 -9.06
N CYS A 1176 1.94 -13.89 -9.73
CA CYS A 1176 2.27 -13.07 -10.89
C CYS A 1176 1.38 -11.82 -10.96
N PHE A 1177 1.81 -10.85 -11.77
CA PHE A 1177 0.94 -9.77 -12.24
C PHE A 1177 0.69 -9.90 -13.74
N ALA A 1178 -0.54 -9.66 -14.20
CA ALA A 1178 -0.87 -9.59 -15.61
C ALA A 1178 -1.45 -8.23 -16.05
N GLN A 1179 -1.28 -7.88 -17.32
CA GLN A 1179 -1.90 -6.70 -17.93
C GLN A 1179 -3.42 -6.88 -18.13
N THR A 1180 -4.20 -5.78 -18.12
CA THR A 1180 -5.69 -5.82 -18.19
C THR A 1180 -6.19 -6.37 -19.49
N ALA A 1181 -5.43 -6.11 -20.55
CA ALA A 1181 -5.78 -6.56 -21.89
C ALA A 1181 -5.69 -8.08 -22.04
N TRP A 1182 -5.33 -8.82 -20.98
CA TRP A 1182 -5.13 -10.26 -20.99
C TRP A 1182 -5.99 -10.93 -19.91
N GLU A 1183 -6.88 -11.80 -20.36
CA GLU A 1183 -7.77 -12.62 -19.53
C GLU A 1183 -7.30 -14.07 -19.48
N GLY A 1184 -7.86 -14.85 -18.54
CA GLY A 1184 -7.50 -16.26 -18.36
C GLY A 1184 -6.18 -16.49 -17.64
N THR A 1185 -5.64 -15.50 -16.93
CA THR A 1185 -4.43 -15.68 -16.12
C THR A 1185 -4.72 -16.57 -14.91
N ARG A 1186 -3.91 -17.61 -14.74
CA ARG A 1186 -4.00 -18.56 -13.64
C ARG A 1186 -2.60 -18.99 -13.20
N VAL A 1187 -2.38 -18.99 -11.89
CA VAL A 1187 -1.14 -19.48 -11.27
C VAL A 1187 -1.29 -20.97 -10.96
N THR A 1188 -0.21 -21.74 -11.10
CA THR A 1188 -0.18 -23.18 -10.83
C THR A 1188 0.89 -23.53 -9.80
N TYR A 1189 0.70 -24.65 -9.07
CA TYR A 1189 1.68 -25.13 -8.08
C TYR A 1189 3.04 -25.48 -8.69
N PHE A 1190 3.04 -26.03 -9.91
CA PHE A 1190 4.22 -26.54 -10.61
C PHE A 1190 4.52 -25.75 -11.87
N ALA A 1191 5.77 -25.88 -12.33
CA ALA A 1191 6.28 -25.19 -13.51
C ALA A 1191 5.42 -25.52 -14.75
N PRO A 1192 5.08 -24.53 -15.61
CA PRO A 1192 5.70 -23.20 -15.70
C PRO A 1192 5.13 -22.14 -14.74
N PHE A 1193 4.34 -22.53 -13.75
CA PHE A 1193 3.72 -21.70 -12.70
C PHE A 1193 2.63 -20.74 -13.18
N ILE A 1194 2.45 -20.60 -14.49
CA ILE A 1194 1.40 -19.81 -15.13
C ILE A 1194 0.84 -20.60 -16.32
N ALA A 1195 -0.48 -20.70 -16.43
CA ALA A 1195 -1.16 -21.34 -17.55
C ALA A 1195 -1.19 -20.42 -18.80
N PHE A 1196 -0.03 -20.17 -19.40
CA PHE A 1196 0.10 -19.25 -20.54
C PHE A 1196 -0.77 -19.64 -21.73
N GLU A 1197 -1.04 -20.93 -21.94
CA GLU A 1197 -1.91 -21.45 -23.01
C GLU A 1197 -3.37 -20.99 -22.88
N GLU A 1198 -3.84 -20.68 -21.67
CA GLU A 1198 -5.21 -20.24 -21.38
C GLU A 1198 -5.38 -18.71 -21.55
N MET A 1199 -4.26 -17.97 -21.56
CA MET A 1199 -4.29 -16.51 -21.65
C MET A 1199 -4.65 -16.03 -23.05
N HIS A 1200 -5.55 -15.02 -23.12
CA HIS A 1200 -6.03 -14.42 -24.36
C HIS A 1200 -6.29 -12.93 -24.20
N ALA A 1201 -6.30 -12.20 -25.33
CA ALA A 1201 -6.56 -10.77 -25.29
C ALA A 1201 -8.07 -10.49 -25.13
N SER A 1202 -8.45 -9.52 -24.31
CA SER A 1202 -9.84 -9.05 -24.17
C SER A 1202 -10.36 -8.48 -25.49
N ASP A 1203 -11.59 -8.81 -25.88
CA ASP A 1203 -12.25 -8.19 -27.03
C ASP A 1203 -12.58 -6.71 -26.71
N PRO A 1204 -12.43 -5.78 -27.68
CA PRO A 1204 -12.86 -4.40 -27.47
C PRO A 1204 -14.38 -4.35 -27.26
N PRO A 1205 -14.90 -3.48 -26.37
CA PRO A 1205 -16.33 -3.37 -26.15
C PRO A 1205 -17.05 -3.04 -27.46
N GLU A 1206 -18.09 -3.82 -27.79
CA GLU A 1206 -18.99 -3.52 -28.89
C GLU A 1206 -19.64 -2.16 -28.61
N ASN A 1207 -19.29 -1.14 -29.40
CA ASN A 1207 -20.04 0.10 -29.44
C ASN A 1207 -21.48 -0.26 -29.82
N GLY A 1208 -22.39 -0.16 -28.84
CA GLY A 1208 -23.83 -0.26 -29.05
C GLY A 1208 -24.22 0.69 -30.18
N SER A 1209 -24.67 0.11 -31.27
CA SER A 1209 -25.39 0.83 -32.31
C SER A 1209 -26.71 1.28 -31.70
N GLU A 1210 -26.83 2.57 -31.41
CA GLU A 1210 -28.12 3.23 -31.28
C GLU A 1210 -28.83 3.14 -32.64
N GLU A 1211 -29.68 2.12 -32.82
CA GLU A 1211 -30.82 2.17 -33.72
C GLU A 1211 -32.10 2.41 -32.90
N GLN A 1212 -32.61 3.63 -33.06
CA GLN A 1212 -33.97 4.17 -32.78
C GLN A 1212 -34.37 4.55 -31.35
#